data_AF-A0A957Q8L7-F1
#
_entry.id   AF-A0A957Q8L7-F1
#
_cell.length_a   1.000
_cell.length_b   1.000
_cell.length_c   1.000
_cell.angle_alpha   90.00
_cell.angle_beta   90.00
_cell.angle_gamma   90.00
#
_symmetry.space_group_name_H-M   'P 1'
#
loop_
_entity.id
_entity.type
_entity.pdbx_description
1 polymer ?
#
loop_
_entity_poly.entity_id
_entity_poly.type
_entity_poly.pdbx_seq_one_letter_code
_entity_poly.pdbx_strand_id
1 'polypeptide(L)'
;EISRPSILTANAQTGSEREVITPERYAQAYRLARTAIHALPGHEHDQVLIAPPAPWNNQTTYLGNPNGDWVQYFSDILDELGPGNVDGITLHTYTHSGDPKAIRSESRLDPPFENRYFEFRTYRDFMNAIPAAMRALPVYITETNQDVPWVDNVSGWVQLAYAEINEWNSQPGNQKIHALVLYRWPTIDKWGIEGKQGVIDDFRLALQADYRWTDPLPSTETPPVAGLVQIGPNSIEPTITDSLVFQVTAFNPTIGTNDGDGIDNVQMQIVGPDGEIVYEKQENTPGYCAFGGGEPDCSTLVFSNNDNRWPDGQPVQGGLHTLRAVVNASRSVSQTLESTIRIQLPQQTVASFSGSCTDVATNLSDALSQCSDLNVGWACYAAAEVETSPIEFKFAQVGDRRPLSVLSSIGTLGGIAVINAQLAGEAEPVKLIAFGDTQIDAGHLVMLRTFDGELICEPAPPGLVILTDDSSAKSVIAVNGVELLVDGSDGDASLQQFVTLTPSSPVTTTGVDIRLDGTVAPVQQATTQAPSCRVVVNALNLRSGPGTVYVPPIGTLILDQMLIPIGRDGEAKWLQVNVGGAGQVGWVAADPNFIACNLDRSLLPIVSAPPTPMPTPISIPIQELTVGDRATVLIEANLRHTPGYFAKPDDDILTVIPANEVVTIIGGPSVDDQPTRAIAPFPSIWWRVSYEDASGTFLEGWLPIESIDFQPVLQQLDPARN
;
A
#
# COMPACT_ATOMS: atom_id res chain seq x y z
N GLU A 1 -30.95 11.60 52.51
CA GLU A 1 -30.17 10.35 52.57
C GLU A 1 -30.82 9.32 51.65
N ILE A 2 -30.30 9.17 50.44
CA ILE A 2 -30.69 8.10 49.51
C ILE A 2 -29.38 7.48 49.03
N SER A 3 -29.27 6.17 49.27
CA SER A 3 -28.04 5.38 49.24
C SER A 3 -27.36 5.37 47.87
N ARG A 4 -26.02 5.44 47.89
CA ARG A 4 -25.14 5.26 46.74
C ARG A 4 -25.42 3.91 46.03
N PRO A 5 -25.43 3.84 44.69
CA PRO A 5 -25.26 2.57 44.02
C PRO A 5 -23.80 2.15 44.21
N SER A 6 -23.63 1.04 44.90
CA SER A 6 -22.36 0.35 45.05
C SER A 6 -21.73 0.08 43.70
N ILE A 7 -20.42 0.34 43.62
CA ILE A 7 -19.50 -0.27 42.67
C ILE A 7 -19.89 -1.74 42.55
N LEU A 8 -20.30 -2.17 41.36
CA LEU A 8 -20.43 -3.58 41.05
C LEU A 8 -19.03 -4.17 41.09
N THR A 9 -18.60 -4.61 42.27
CA THR A 9 -17.84 -5.85 42.39
C THR A 9 -18.74 -6.93 41.81
N ALA A 10 -18.56 -7.20 40.51
CA ALA A 10 -19.06 -8.40 39.91
C ALA A 10 -18.39 -9.57 40.66
N ASN A 11 -19.15 -10.20 41.56
CA ASN A 11 -18.82 -11.52 42.04
C ASN A 11 -18.55 -12.40 40.83
N ALA A 12 -17.37 -13.00 40.82
CA ALA A 12 -16.98 -14.08 39.97
C ALA A 12 -18.09 -15.15 39.97
N GLN A 13 -18.93 -15.14 38.95
CA GLN A 13 -19.53 -16.36 38.48
C GLN A 13 -18.42 -17.15 37.81
N THR A 14 -18.03 -18.23 38.45
CA THR A 14 -17.19 -19.30 37.90
C THR A 14 -17.78 -19.76 36.57
N GLY A 15 -17.22 -19.29 35.44
CA GLY A 15 -17.65 -19.72 34.10
C GLY A 15 -17.64 -18.70 32.96
N SER A 16 -16.70 -17.74 32.90
CA SER A 16 -16.12 -17.22 31.64
C SER A 16 -14.90 -16.38 32.01
N GLU A 17 -13.69 -16.84 31.70
CA GLU A 17 -12.48 -16.04 31.86
C GLU A 17 -12.64 -14.75 31.05
N ARG A 18 -12.45 -13.58 31.68
CA ARG A 18 -12.35 -12.33 30.92
C ARG A 18 -11.08 -12.44 30.08
N GLU A 19 -11.25 -12.40 28.77
CA GLU A 19 -10.17 -12.58 27.83
C GLU A 19 -9.49 -11.24 27.56
N VAL A 20 -8.16 -11.22 27.61
CA VAL A 20 -7.36 -10.04 27.25
C VAL A 20 -7.44 -9.85 25.74
N ILE A 21 -7.76 -8.63 25.30
CA ILE A 21 -7.75 -8.27 23.89
C ILE A 21 -6.31 -7.93 23.50
N THR A 22 -5.53 -8.93 23.11
CA THR A 22 -4.17 -8.74 22.57
C THR A 22 -4.21 -8.06 21.19
N PRO A 23 -3.08 -7.52 20.69
CA PRO A 23 -3.02 -6.91 19.36
C PRO A 23 -3.56 -7.82 18.25
N GLU A 24 -3.25 -9.12 18.29
CA GLU A 24 -3.69 -10.10 17.30
C GLU A 24 -5.21 -10.29 17.31
N ARG A 25 -5.80 -10.33 18.51
CA ARG A 25 -7.26 -10.47 18.70
C ARG A 25 -8.00 -9.22 18.26
N TYR A 26 -7.46 -8.06 18.61
CA TYR A 26 -7.96 -6.79 18.15
C TYR A 26 -7.94 -6.75 16.62
N ALA A 27 -6.79 -7.04 16.00
CA ALA A 27 -6.63 -7.00 14.56
C ALA A 27 -7.55 -7.99 13.84
N GLN A 28 -7.74 -9.19 14.40
CA GLN A 28 -8.72 -10.15 13.90
C GLN A 28 -10.14 -9.55 13.90
N ALA A 29 -10.59 -9.00 15.03
CA ALA A 29 -11.92 -8.42 15.15
C ALA A 29 -12.11 -7.21 14.21
N TYR A 30 -11.10 -6.35 14.14
CA TYR A 30 -11.09 -5.18 13.27
C TYR A 30 -11.14 -5.59 11.78
N ARG A 31 -10.30 -6.54 11.34
CA ARG A 31 -10.29 -7.03 9.94
C ARG A 31 -11.65 -7.61 9.55
N LEU A 32 -12.29 -8.37 10.44
CA LEU A 32 -13.64 -8.91 10.22
C LEU A 32 -14.67 -7.79 10.04
N ALA A 33 -14.65 -6.80 10.93
CA ALA A 33 -15.56 -5.66 10.86
C ALA A 33 -15.33 -4.83 9.59
N ARG A 34 -14.07 -4.47 9.29
CA ARG A 34 -13.69 -3.70 8.10
C ARG A 34 -14.10 -4.41 6.81
N THR A 35 -13.77 -5.70 6.70
CA THR A 35 -14.15 -6.50 5.53
C THR A 35 -15.66 -6.57 5.36
N ALA A 36 -16.42 -6.75 6.45
CA ALA A 36 -17.86 -6.79 6.39
C ALA A 36 -18.49 -5.44 6.00
N ILE A 37 -17.95 -4.33 6.50
CA ILE A 37 -18.41 -2.98 6.15
C ILE A 37 -18.12 -2.70 4.66
N HIS A 38 -16.88 -2.92 4.21
CA HIS A 38 -16.48 -2.66 2.83
C HIS A 38 -17.16 -3.58 1.81
N ALA A 39 -17.63 -4.76 2.22
CA ALA A 39 -18.40 -5.66 1.36
C ALA A 39 -19.86 -5.21 1.14
N LEU A 40 -20.35 -4.22 1.88
CA LEU A 40 -21.70 -3.69 1.69
C LEU A 40 -21.72 -2.73 0.49
N PRO A 41 -22.70 -2.86 -0.43
CA PRO A 41 -22.83 -1.95 -1.56
C PRO A 41 -22.95 -0.49 -1.11
N GLY A 42 -22.07 0.37 -1.63
CA GLY A 42 -22.02 1.80 -1.31
C GLY A 42 -21.19 2.15 -0.06
N HIS A 43 -20.52 1.17 0.54
CA HIS A 43 -19.64 1.33 1.71
C HIS A 43 -18.18 0.92 1.43
N GLU A 44 -17.81 0.68 0.17
CA GLU A 44 -16.48 0.22 -0.26
C GLU A 44 -15.36 1.22 0.06
N HIS A 45 -15.73 2.48 0.32
CA HIS A 45 -14.83 3.58 0.63
C HIS A 45 -15.07 4.19 2.01
N ASP A 46 -15.90 3.57 2.85
CA ASP A 46 -16.07 4.01 4.22
C ASP A 46 -14.73 3.90 4.95
N GLN A 47 -14.33 4.95 5.66
CA GLN A 47 -13.16 4.87 6.51
C GLN A 47 -13.48 4.04 7.75
N VAL A 48 -12.91 2.84 7.84
CA VAL A 48 -12.99 2.04 9.06
C VAL A 48 -11.75 2.35 9.87
N LEU A 49 -11.90 3.13 10.92
CA LEU A 49 -10.78 3.60 11.73
C LEU A 49 -10.50 2.64 12.90
N ILE A 50 -9.24 2.49 13.28
CA ILE A 50 -8.93 1.76 14.51
C ILE A 50 -9.56 2.47 15.70
N ALA A 51 -10.13 1.73 16.65
CA ALA A 51 -10.46 2.23 17.98
C ALA A 51 -9.18 2.65 18.74
N PRO A 52 -9.18 3.83 19.37
CA PRO A 52 -8.00 4.37 20.04
C PRO A 52 -7.82 3.72 21.42
N PRO A 53 -6.60 3.28 21.78
CA PRO A 53 -6.29 2.88 23.15
C PRO A 53 -6.44 4.08 24.11
N ALA A 54 -7.10 3.86 25.24
CA ALA A 54 -7.22 4.89 26.27
C ALA A 54 -5.82 5.24 26.84
N PRO A 55 -5.41 6.52 26.81
CA PRO A 55 -4.20 6.99 27.48
C PRO A 55 -4.19 6.56 28.95
N TRP A 56 -3.01 6.21 29.44
CA TRP A 56 -2.74 5.85 30.84
C TRP A 56 -3.42 4.56 31.34
N ASN A 57 -4.11 3.81 30.48
CA ASN A 57 -4.65 2.51 30.84
C ASN A 57 -3.59 1.41 30.68
N ASN A 58 -3.15 0.85 31.80
CA ASN A 58 -2.11 -0.19 31.83
C ASN A 58 -2.62 -1.62 32.09
N GLN A 59 -3.91 -1.87 31.85
CA GLN A 59 -4.53 -3.16 32.19
C GLN A 59 -4.28 -4.26 31.16
N THR A 60 -3.94 -3.91 29.91
CA THR A 60 -3.74 -4.87 28.83
C THR A 60 -2.28 -5.30 28.75
N THR A 61 -1.92 -6.37 29.46
CA THR A 61 -0.57 -6.95 29.43
C THR A 61 -0.50 -8.20 28.58
N TYR A 62 0.61 -8.40 27.87
CA TYR A 62 0.88 -9.58 27.04
C TYR A 62 2.39 -9.74 26.80
N LEU A 63 2.78 -10.85 26.16
CA LEU A 63 4.18 -11.10 25.82
C LEU A 63 4.70 -10.00 24.87
N GLY A 64 5.73 -9.26 25.29
CA GLY A 64 6.22 -8.08 24.58
C GLY A 64 5.84 -6.76 25.24
N ASN A 65 4.70 -6.69 25.94
CA ASN A 65 4.23 -5.51 26.67
C ASN A 65 3.80 -5.87 28.11
N PRO A 66 4.75 -6.27 28.98
CA PRO A 66 4.44 -6.76 30.32
C PRO A 66 3.93 -5.68 31.28
N ASN A 67 4.20 -4.41 31.00
CA ASN A 67 3.77 -3.27 31.81
C ASN A 67 2.42 -2.70 31.36
N GLY A 68 1.87 -3.18 30.23
CA GLY A 68 0.63 -2.68 29.67
C GLY A 68 0.75 -1.26 29.13
N ASP A 69 1.89 -0.89 28.57
CA ASP A 69 2.07 0.42 27.93
C ASP A 69 1.07 0.57 26.78
N TRP A 70 0.14 1.51 26.92
CA TRP A 70 -0.94 1.75 25.95
C TRP A 70 -0.42 2.28 24.61
N VAL A 71 0.72 2.95 24.58
CA VAL A 71 1.35 3.41 23.33
C VAL A 71 2.04 2.26 22.62
N GLN A 72 2.65 1.34 23.38
CA GLN A 72 3.17 0.12 22.79
C GLN A 72 2.05 -0.75 22.24
N TYR A 73 0.95 -0.92 22.98
CA TYR A 73 -0.24 -1.63 22.49
C TYR A 73 -0.82 -1.03 21.21
N PHE A 74 -0.84 0.30 21.12
CA PHE A 74 -1.21 1.00 19.90
C PHE A 74 -0.28 0.66 18.72
N SER A 75 1.05 0.71 18.92
CA SER A 75 2.03 0.35 17.89
C SER A 75 1.86 -1.09 17.44
N ASP A 76 1.75 -2.03 18.39
CA ASP A 76 1.63 -3.46 18.12
C ASP A 76 0.33 -3.77 17.34
N ILE A 77 -0.77 -3.07 17.62
CA ILE A 77 -2.01 -3.17 16.82
C ILE A 77 -1.77 -2.72 15.37
N LEU A 78 -1.10 -1.59 15.16
CA LEU A 78 -0.83 -1.07 13.83
C LEU A 78 0.10 -2.01 13.05
N ASP A 79 1.17 -2.49 13.68
CA ASP A 79 2.11 -3.42 13.06
C ASP A 79 1.43 -4.74 12.66
N GLU A 80 0.58 -5.28 13.54
CA GLU A 80 -0.22 -6.46 13.23
C GLU A 80 -1.16 -6.18 12.04
N LEU A 81 -1.87 -5.05 12.02
CA LEU A 81 -2.80 -4.72 10.93
C LEU A 81 -2.09 -4.53 9.58
N GLY A 82 -0.98 -3.80 9.55
CA GLY A 82 -0.24 -3.49 8.33
C GLY A 82 -0.87 -2.36 7.48
N PRO A 83 -0.07 -1.66 6.64
CA PRO A 83 -0.44 -0.37 6.04
C PRO A 83 -1.55 -0.44 4.98
N GLY A 84 -1.85 -1.63 4.44
CA GLY A 84 -2.93 -1.83 3.46
C GLY A 84 -4.28 -2.18 4.07
N ASN A 85 -4.36 -2.33 5.39
CA ASN A 85 -5.55 -2.83 6.07
C ASN A 85 -6.18 -1.81 7.02
N VAL A 86 -5.73 -0.55 7.00
CA VAL A 86 -6.21 0.53 7.87
C VAL A 86 -6.52 1.77 7.04
N ASP A 87 -7.73 2.33 7.19
CA ASP A 87 -8.17 3.50 6.40
C ASP A 87 -7.85 4.84 7.08
N GLY A 88 -7.52 4.79 8.37
CA GLY A 88 -7.13 5.95 9.16
C GLY A 88 -6.93 5.57 10.63
N ILE A 89 -6.28 6.48 11.35
CA ILE A 89 -5.81 6.27 12.71
C ILE A 89 -6.60 7.17 13.66
N THR A 90 -7.04 6.65 14.80
CA THR A 90 -7.65 7.48 15.84
C THR A 90 -6.81 7.49 17.11
N LEU A 91 -6.84 8.63 17.79
CA LEU A 91 -6.15 8.88 19.05
C LEU A 91 -7.13 9.50 20.04
N HIS A 92 -6.90 9.26 21.33
CA HIS A 92 -7.53 10.03 22.42
C HIS A 92 -6.46 10.82 23.15
N THR A 93 -6.80 12.01 23.64
CA THR A 93 -5.92 12.79 24.51
C THR A 93 -6.72 13.69 25.45
N TYR A 94 -6.20 13.94 26.65
CA TYR A 94 -6.91 14.67 27.70
C TYR A 94 -5.95 15.54 28.53
N THR A 95 -6.52 16.43 29.33
CA THR A 95 -5.80 17.02 30.48
C THR A 95 -6.37 16.47 31.78
N HIS A 96 -5.55 16.31 32.82
CA HIS A 96 -6.01 15.89 34.16
C HIS A 96 -6.67 17.03 34.95
N SER A 97 -6.56 18.26 34.46
CA SER A 97 -7.16 19.45 35.07
C SER A 97 -7.85 20.32 34.02
N GLY A 98 -8.65 21.29 34.50
CA GLY A 98 -9.23 22.33 33.63
C GLY A 98 -8.35 23.56 33.45
N ASP A 99 -7.09 23.54 33.91
CA ASP A 99 -6.14 24.62 33.66
C ASP A 99 -5.69 24.55 32.18
N PRO A 100 -5.96 25.58 31.35
CA PRO A 100 -5.54 25.60 29.95
C PRO A 100 -4.03 25.42 29.75
N LYS A 101 -3.19 25.72 30.75
CA LYS A 101 -1.74 25.48 30.69
C LYS A 101 -1.40 23.99 30.55
N ALA A 102 -2.26 23.10 31.00
CA ALA A 102 -2.08 21.66 30.87
C ALA A 102 -2.02 21.21 29.39
N ILE A 103 -2.64 21.95 28.45
CA ILE A 103 -2.56 21.68 27.02
C ILE A 103 -1.12 21.61 26.50
N ARG A 104 -0.26 22.50 27.01
CA ARG A 104 1.15 22.63 26.58
C ARG A 104 2.14 22.10 27.61
N SER A 105 1.67 21.34 28.59
CA SER A 105 2.53 20.80 29.63
C SER A 105 3.49 19.77 29.05
N GLU A 106 4.76 19.86 29.47
CA GLU A 106 5.79 18.87 29.18
C GLU A 106 5.93 17.81 30.30
N SER A 107 5.04 17.85 31.30
CA SER A 107 5.07 16.90 32.42
C SER A 107 4.95 15.46 31.93
N ARG A 108 5.75 14.59 32.54
CA ARG A 108 5.78 13.14 32.30
C ARG A 108 5.19 12.39 33.48
N LEU A 109 4.80 11.13 33.26
CA LEU A 109 4.36 10.23 34.31
C LEU A 109 5.51 9.78 35.22
N ASP A 110 5.15 9.19 36.35
CA ASP A 110 6.10 8.49 37.22
C ASP A 110 6.50 7.13 36.61
N PRO A 111 7.60 6.52 37.09
CA PRO A 111 7.98 5.17 36.68
C PRO A 111 6.85 4.13 36.85
N PRO A 112 6.71 3.16 35.92
CA PRO A 112 7.63 2.83 34.82
C PRO A 112 7.34 3.55 33.48
N PHE A 113 6.55 4.64 33.50
CA PHE A 113 6.10 5.33 32.28
C PHE A 113 6.71 6.72 32.15
N GLU A 114 7.90 6.96 32.68
CA GLU A 114 8.58 8.26 32.69
C GLU A 114 8.82 8.87 31.29
N ASN A 115 8.74 8.04 30.24
CA ASN A 115 8.85 8.48 28.85
C ASN A 115 7.50 8.93 28.23
N ARG A 116 6.38 8.82 28.97
CA ARG A 116 5.04 9.16 28.49
C ARG A 116 4.57 10.49 29.07
N TYR A 117 3.88 11.30 28.25
CA TYR A 117 3.29 12.56 28.67
C TYR A 117 2.12 12.34 29.64
N PHE A 118 2.04 13.22 30.65
CA PHE A 118 1.00 13.20 31.67
C PHE A 118 -0.26 13.97 31.26
N GLU A 119 -0.17 14.92 30.34
CA GLU A 119 -1.29 15.80 29.95
C GLU A 119 -1.60 15.66 28.45
N PHE A 120 -2.16 16.70 27.86
CA PHE A 120 -2.65 16.72 26.48
C PHE A 120 -1.61 16.30 25.44
N ARG A 121 -0.31 16.57 25.67
CA ARG A 121 0.76 16.16 24.74
C ARG A 121 0.96 14.64 24.64
N THR A 122 0.21 13.81 25.37
CA THR A 122 0.18 12.36 25.15
C THR A 122 -0.21 11.96 23.72
N TYR A 123 -0.92 12.82 22.97
CA TYR A 123 -1.14 12.59 21.53
C TYR A 123 0.18 12.45 20.77
N ARG A 124 1.25 13.15 21.18
CA ARG A 124 2.57 13.09 20.54
C ARG A 124 3.23 11.73 20.76
N ASP A 125 2.98 11.08 21.91
CA ASP A 125 3.51 9.74 22.17
C ASP A 125 2.90 8.74 21.17
N PHE A 126 1.59 8.84 20.91
CA PHE A 126 0.94 8.04 19.88
C PHE A 126 1.41 8.40 18.46
N MET A 127 1.48 9.68 18.10
CA MET A 127 1.95 10.11 16.77
C MET A 127 3.35 9.58 16.46
N ASN A 128 4.25 9.61 17.45
CA ASN A 128 5.61 9.09 17.29
C ASN A 128 5.65 7.56 17.15
N ALA A 129 4.66 6.86 17.70
CA ALA A 129 4.53 5.41 17.63
C ALA A 129 3.87 4.90 16.33
N ILE A 130 3.34 5.79 15.47
CA ILE A 130 2.79 5.38 14.17
C ILE A 130 3.93 4.86 13.26
N PRO A 131 3.84 3.62 12.73
CA PRO A 131 4.84 3.05 11.84
C PRO A 131 5.07 3.91 10.60
N ALA A 132 6.32 3.99 10.11
CA ALA A 132 6.68 4.86 8.99
C ALA A 132 5.82 4.63 7.73
N ALA A 133 5.51 3.37 7.42
CA ALA A 133 4.67 2.98 6.28
C ALA A 133 3.20 3.45 6.41
N MET A 134 2.77 3.87 7.59
CA MET A 134 1.41 4.36 7.89
C MET A 134 1.33 5.87 8.08
N ARG A 135 2.45 6.60 7.96
CA ARG A 135 2.48 8.05 8.16
C ARG A 135 1.76 8.85 7.06
N ALA A 136 1.37 8.18 5.98
CA ALA A 136 0.52 8.74 4.93
C ALA A 136 -0.98 8.67 5.27
N LEU A 137 -1.39 7.87 6.26
CA LEU A 137 -2.80 7.73 6.63
C LEU A 137 -3.30 8.97 7.38
N PRO A 138 -4.60 9.31 7.29
CA PRO A 138 -5.16 10.40 8.07
C PRO A 138 -5.25 10.02 9.56
N VAL A 139 -4.98 10.98 10.44
CA VAL A 139 -5.10 10.81 11.89
C VAL A 139 -6.21 11.71 12.45
N TYR A 140 -7.03 11.17 13.36
CA TYR A 140 -8.13 11.85 13.99
C TYR A 140 -8.02 11.75 15.50
N ILE A 141 -8.07 12.88 16.22
CA ILE A 141 -8.34 12.83 17.66
C ILE A 141 -9.86 12.77 17.83
N THR A 142 -10.39 11.56 18.03
CA THR A 142 -11.83 11.30 18.10
C THR A 142 -12.45 11.60 19.45
N GLU A 143 -11.62 11.85 20.47
CA GLU A 143 -12.07 12.23 21.79
C GLU A 143 -11.02 13.09 22.51
N THR A 144 -11.48 14.22 23.07
CA THR A 144 -10.69 15.01 24.01
C THR A 144 -11.57 15.79 24.99
N ASN A 145 -11.05 15.97 26.22
CA ASN A 145 -11.64 16.79 27.27
C ASN A 145 -10.64 16.98 28.43
N GLN A 146 -11.04 17.76 29.42
CA GLN A 146 -10.43 17.79 30.75
C GLN A 146 -11.04 16.66 31.61
N ASP A 147 -10.24 15.91 32.40
CA ASP A 147 -10.72 14.87 33.33
C ASP A 147 -11.38 15.45 34.60
N VAL A 148 -11.86 16.68 34.51
CA VAL A 148 -12.70 17.35 35.50
C VAL A 148 -13.94 17.89 34.82
N PRO A 149 -15.06 18.09 35.54
CA PRO A 149 -16.28 18.60 34.93
C PRO A 149 -16.05 19.94 34.21
N TRP A 150 -16.66 20.12 33.04
CA TRP A 150 -16.63 21.41 32.34
C TRP A 150 -17.23 22.51 33.24
N VAL A 151 -16.50 23.61 33.39
CA VAL A 151 -17.01 24.84 34.01
C VAL A 151 -17.65 25.68 32.92
N ASP A 152 -18.79 26.30 33.21
CA ASP A 152 -19.48 27.18 32.26
C ASP A 152 -18.79 28.55 32.18
N ASN A 153 -17.60 28.58 31.58
CA ASN A 153 -16.82 29.80 31.33
C ASN A 153 -15.96 29.67 30.08
N VAL A 154 -15.48 30.80 29.56
CA VAL A 154 -14.49 30.84 28.48
C VAL A 154 -13.11 30.67 29.09
N SER A 155 -12.72 29.42 29.37
CA SER A 155 -11.46 29.13 30.05
C SER A 155 -10.24 29.33 29.15
N GLY A 156 -10.40 29.24 27.83
CA GLY A 156 -9.30 29.20 26.87
C GLY A 156 -8.73 27.79 26.66
N TRP A 157 -9.30 26.78 27.31
CA TRP A 157 -8.85 25.39 27.16
C TRP A 157 -9.09 24.90 25.73
N VAL A 158 -10.28 25.14 25.17
CA VAL A 158 -10.63 24.69 23.81
C VAL A 158 -9.79 25.44 22.78
N GLN A 159 -9.64 26.76 22.94
CA GLN A 159 -8.79 27.57 22.07
C GLN A 159 -7.35 27.07 22.03
N LEU A 160 -6.74 26.80 23.19
CA LEU A 160 -5.36 26.30 23.26
C LEU A 160 -5.22 24.89 22.69
N ALA A 161 -6.20 24.01 22.90
CA ALA A 161 -6.18 22.65 22.35
C ALA A 161 -6.13 22.68 20.80
N TYR A 162 -6.97 23.49 20.17
CA TYR A 162 -6.95 23.68 18.72
C TYR A 162 -5.65 24.37 18.24
N ALA A 163 -5.17 25.38 18.97
CA ALA A 163 -3.91 26.05 18.64
C ALA A 163 -2.70 25.10 18.69
N GLU A 164 -2.64 24.20 19.67
CA GLU A 164 -1.59 23.20 19.83
C GLU A 164 -1.57 22.20 18.65
N ILE A 165 -2.74 21.71 18.22
CA ILE A 165 -2.84 20.81 17.07
C ILE A 165 -2.49 21.54 15.77
N ASN A 166 -2.91 22.80 15.60
CA ASN A 166 -2.48 23.61 14.47
C ASN A 166 -0.95 23.82 14.46
N GLU A 167 -0.34 24.10 15.62
CA GLU A 167 1.11 24.24 15.76
C GLU A 167 1.83 22.95 15.35
N TRP A 168 1.35 21.78 15.80
CA TRP A 168 1.83 20.47 15.34
C TRP A 168 1.72 20.31 13.83
N ASN A 169 0.54 20.59 13.28
CA ASN A 169 0.27 20.48 11.84
C ASN A 169 1.09 21.48 11.01
N SER A 170 1.55 22.59 11.59
CA SER A 170 2.36 23.58 10.88
C SER A 170 3.84 23.17 10.73
N GLN A 171 4.31 22.19 11.52
CA GLN A 171 5.70 21.72 11.43
C GLN A 171 5.91 20.89 10.15
N PRO A 172 6.99 21.16 9.37
CA PRO A 172 7.38 20.32 8.25
C PRO A 172 7.67 18.88 8.68
N GLY A 173 7.26 17.90 7.88
CA GLY A 173 7.48 16.47 8.16
C GLY A 173 6.52 15.84 9.17
N ASN A 174 5.73 16.62 9.91
CA ASN A 174 4.70 16.07 10.78
C ASN A 174 3.51 15.53 9.96
N GLN A 175 3.12 14.28 10.26
CA GLN A 175 1.85 13.71 9.84
C GLN A 175 0.70 14.54 10.41
N LYS A 176 -0.25 14.90 9.54
CA LYS A 176 -1.33 15.83 9.90
C LYS A 176 -2.39 15.13 10.74
N ILE A 177 -2.93 15.87 11.70
CA ILE A 177 -4.10 15.50 12.49
C ILE A 177 -5.29 16.28 11.92
N HIS A 178 -6.25 15.55 11.35
CA HIS A 178 -7.36 16.09 10.56
C HIS A 178 -8.57 16.52 11.42
N ALA A 179 -8.67 16.03 12.66
CA ALA A 179 -9.76 16.38 13.56
C ALA A 179 -9.33 16.39 15.03
N LEU A 180 -10.00 17.23 15.81
CA LEU A 180 -9.96 17.26 17.28
C LEU A 180 -11.39 17.34 17.82
N VAL A 181 -11.93 16.22 18.28
CA VAL A 181 -13.35 16.10 18.66
C VAL A 181 -13.53 16.23 20.17
N LEU A 182 -14.31 17.23 20.61
CA LEU A 182 -14.61 17.45 22.02
C LEU A 182 -15.63 16.43 22.54
N TYR A 183 -15.33 15.84 23.70
CA TYR A 183 -16.24 14.96 24.43
C TYR A 183 -16.96 15.75 25.55
N ARG A 184 -18.30 15.84 25.58
CA ARG A 184 -19.32 15.36 24.62
C ARG A 184 -20.54 16.27 24.67
N TRP A 185 -21.39 16.26 23.64
CA TRP A 185 -22.54 17.17 23.60
C TRP A 185 -23.57 16.95 24.73
N PRO A 186 -24.30 15.83 24.81
CA PRO A 186 -25.40 15.69 25.77
C PRO A 186 -24.92 15.58 27.22
N THR A 187 -25.68 16.14 28.17
CA THR A 187 -25.42 16.06 29.62
C THR A 187 -25.72 14.67 30.20
N ILE A 188 -24.91 13.69 29.84
CA ILE A 188 -25.04 12.30 30.32
C ILE A 188 -24.06 12.01 31.47
N ASP A 189 -22.91 12.65 31.48
CA ASP A 189 -21.87 12.52 32.49
C ASP A 189 -21.22 13.88 32.82
N LYS A 190 -20.11 13.87 33.57
CA LYS A 190 -19.43 15.10 34.01
C LYS A 190 -18.87 15.95 32.85
N TRP A 191 -18.78 15.39 31.65
CA TRP A 191 -18.18 16.03 30.45
C TRP A 191 -19.22 16.55 29.45
N GLY A 192 -20.51 16.60 29.81
CA GLY A 192 -21.55 17.20 28.96
C GLY A 192 -21.32 18.70 28.69
N ILE A 193 -21.42 19.12 27.43
CA ILE A 193 -21.25 20.51 26.96
C ILE A 193 -22.58 21.25 26.84
N GLU A 194 -23.68 20.52 26.57
CA GLU A 194 -25.03 21.07 26.50
C GLU A 194 -25.34 21.89 27.77
N GLY A 195 -25.79 23.14 27.56
CA GLY A 195 -26.06 24.09 28.65
C GLY A 195 -24.84 24.83 29.22
N LYS A 196 -23.63 24.63 28.67
CA LYS A 196 -22.41 25.34 29.07
C LYS A 196 -21.99 26.36 28.02
N GLN A 197 -22.64 27.52 28.02
CA GLN A 197 -22.43 28.58 27.03
C GLN A 197 -20.97 29.03 26.95
N GLY A 198 -20.24 29.09 28.07
CA GLY A 198 -18.83 29.47 28.11
C GLY A 198 -17.92 28.51 27.33
N VAL A 199 -18.18 27.20 27.39
CA VAL A 199 -17.41 26.21 26.60
C VAL A 199 -17.75 26.32 25.11
N ILE A 200 -19.02 26.56 24.79
CA ILE A 200 -19.48 26.79 23.41
C ILE A 200 -18.85 28.06 22.84
N ASP A 201 -18.76 29.13 23.63
CA ASP A 201 -18.11 30.38 23.23
C ASP A 201 -16.59 30.20 23.08
N ASP A 202 -15.95 29.41 23.94
CA ASP A 202 -14.53 29.03 23.83
C ASP A 202 -14.27 28.29 22.50
N PHE A 203 -15.18 27.39 22.12
CA PHE A 203 -15.09 26.69 20.83
C PHE A 203 -15.32 27.64 19.64
N ARG A 204 -16.30 28.56 19.72
CA ARG A 204 -16.51 29.57 18.67
C ARG A 204 -15.28 30.44 18.45
N LEU A 205 -14.59 30.83 19.53
CA LEU A 205 -13.34 31.58 19.44
C LEU A 205 -12.22 30.76 18.78
N ALA A 206 -12.14 29.46 19.04
CA ALA A 206 -11.20 28.57 18.36
C ALA A 206 -11.48 28.50 16.85
N LEU A 207 -12.76 28.42 16.45
CA LEU A 207 -13.16 28.40 15.03
C LEU A 207 -12.87 29.71 14.30
N GLN A 208 -12.94 30.85 14.99
CA GLN A 208 -12.61 32.16 14.41
C GLN A 208 -11.13 32.30 14.00
N ALA A 209 -10.24 31.46 14.54
CA ALA A 209 -8.84 31.44 14.14
C ALA A 209 -8.61 30.87 12.73
N ASP A 210 -9.61 30.22 12.14
CA ASP A 210 -9.57 29.63 10.79
C ASP A 210 -8.30 28.80 10.57
N TYR A 211 -8.02 27.89 11.52
CA TYR A 211 -6.88 26.99 11.41
C TYR A 211 -7.04 26.11 10.18
N ARG A 212 -6.09 26.23 9.25
CA ARG A 212 -6.01 25.44 8.04
C ARG A 212 -4.70 24.69 8.05
N TRP A 213 -4.75 23.37 7.92
CA TRP A 213 -3.57 22.67 7.45
C TRP A 213 -3.44 23.00 5.98
N THR A 214 -2.37 23.71 5.62
CA THR A 214 -1.93 23.71 4.24
C THR A 214 -1.37 22.31 4.00
N ASP A 215 -2.03 21.53 3.14
CA ASP A 215 -1.25 20.60 2.33
C ASP A 215 -0.10 21.42 1.77
N PRO A 216 1.16 20.94 1.80
CA PRO A 216 2.21 21.64 1.07
C PRO A 216 1.63 21.89 -0.32
N LEU A 217 1.49 23.16 -0.69
CA LEU A 217 1.06 23.52 -2.04
C LEU A 217 1.87 22.61 -2.96
N PRO A 218 1.27 21.88 -3.92
CA PRO A 218 2.09 21.32 -4.98
C PRO A 218 2.93 22.50 -5.46
N SER A 219 4.24 22.41 -5.28
CA SER A 219 5.14 23.48 -5.66
C SER A 219 4.74 23.83 -7.09
N THR A 220 4.38 25.09 -7.35
CA THR A 220 4.21 25.55 -8.73
C THR A 220 5.53 25.45 -9.51
N GLU A 221 6.61 25.14 -8.81
CA GLU A 221 7.90 24.74 -9.34
C GLU A 221 7.86 23.24 -9.65
N THR A 222 7.92 22.92 -10.96
CA THR A 222 8.02 21.56 -11.47
C THR A 222 9.18 20.84 -10.78
N PRO A 223 8.99 19.65 -10.18
CA PRO A 223 10.09 18.91 -9.55
C PRO A 223 11.19 18.63 -10.58
N PRO A 224 12.47 18.59 -10.15
CA PRO A 224 13.56 18.27 -11.05
C PRO A 224 13.37 16.86 -11.62
N VAL A 225 13.69 16.70 -12.90
CA VAL A 225 13.74 15.40 -13.59
C VAL A 225 15.09 14.78 -13.29
N ALA A 226 15.11 13.50 -12.92
CA ALA A 226 16.34 12.76 -12.65
C ALA A 226 16.30 11.38 -13.33
N GLY A 227 17.46 10.90 -13.77
CA GLY A 227 17.60 9.61 -14.45
C GLY A 227 18.91 8.91 -14.09
N LEU A 228 18.82 7.59 -13.87
CA LEU A 228 19.99 6.74 -13.67
C LEU A 228 20.70 6.54 -15.01
N VAL A 229 21.98 6.89 -15.09
CA VAL A 229 22.78 6.76 -16.32
C VAL A 229 23.46 5.40 -16.37
N GLN A 230 24.16 5.05 -15.29
CA GLN A 230 24.87 3.77 -15.19
C GLN A 230 25.05 3.35 -13.74
N ILE A 231 24.97 2.04 -13.52
CA ILE A 231 25.21 1.36 -12.25
C ILE A 231 26.63 0.77 -12.26
N GLY A 232 26.98 -0.01 -13.27
CA GLY A 232 28.34 -0.47 -13.55
C GLY A 232 28.95 0.29 -14.74
N PRO A 233 30.23 0.08 -15.08
CA PRO A 233 30.85 0.72 -16.23
C PRO A 233 30.07 0.46 -17.53
N ASN A 234 29.45 1.49 -18.10
CA ASN A 234 28.58 1.42 -19.28
C ASN A 234 27.44 0.40 -19.15
N SER A 235 26.93 0.18 -17.94
CA SER A 235 25.94 -0.86 -17.66
C SER A 235 24.93 -0.40 -16.60
N ILE A 236 23.67 -0.78 -16.79
CA ILE A 236 22.60 -0.65 -15.79
C ILE A 236 22.23 -2.00 -15.19
N GLU A 237 23.06 -3.03 -15.39
CA GLU A 237 22.82 -4.36 -14.83
C GLU A 237 22.70 -4.27 -13.31
N PRO A 238 21.65 -4.86 -12.73
CA PRO A 238 21.39 -4.74 -11.31
C PRO A 238 22.36 -5.61 -10.49
N THR A 239 23.07 -6.57 -11.08
CA THR A 239 24.04 -7.40 -10.36
C THR A 239 25.49 -6.98 -10.60
N ILE A 240 26.21 -6.74 -9.50
CA ILE A 240 27.53 -6.15 -9.44
C ILE A 240 28.49 -7.17 -8.88
N THR A 241 29.41 -7.65 -9.70
CA THR A 241 30.39 -8.67 -9.31
C THR A 241 31.69 -8.07 -8.79
N ASP A 242 32.11 -6.92 -9.33
CA ASP A 242 33.39 -6.31 -8.93
C ASP A 242 33.45 -4.78 -9.05
N SER A 243 32.56 -4.12 -9.81
CA SER A 243 32.70 -2.69 -10.14
C SER A 243 31.38 -1.91 -10.13
N LEU A 244 31.35 -0.83 -9.36
CA LEU A 244 30.19 0.06 -9.19
C LEU A 244 30.56 1.50 -9.59
N VAL A 245 29.66 2.18 -10.30
CA VAL A 245 29.81 3.58 -10.76
C VAL A 245 28.78 4.49 -10.10
N PHE A 246 27.50 4.12 -10.20
CA PHE A 246 26.34 4.92 -9.76
C PHE A 246 26.39 6.39 -10.22
N GLN A 247 25.89 6.62 -11.44
CA GLN A 247 25.78 7.93 -12.07
C GLN A 247 24.33 8.35 -12.28
N VAL A 248 24.02 9.61 -12.00
CA VAL A 248 22.70 10.23 -12.17
C VAL A 248 22.82 11.49 -13.02
N THR A 249 21.83 11.70 -13.88
CA THR A 249 21.57 12.99 -14.55
C THR A 249 20.38 13.66 -13.87
N ALA A 250 20.39 14.98 -13.77
CA ALA A 250 19.29 15.74 -13.19
C ALA A 250 19.18 17.14 -13.79
N PHE A 251 17.96 17.61 -14.04
CA PHE A 251 17.70 18.98 -14.47
C PHE A 251 16.32 19.48 -14.02
N ASN A 252 16.20 20.77 -13.79
CA ASN A 252 14.93 21.45 -13.57
C ASN A 252 14.36 21.89 -14.92
N PRO A 253 13.25 21.29 -15.40
CA PRO A 253 12.70 21.54 -16.73
C PRO A 253 12.22 22.99 -16.95
N THR A 254 12.08 23.78 -15.88
CA THR A 254 11.73 25.19 -15.96
C THR A 254 12.94 26.11 -16.18
N ILE A 255 14.15 25.64 -15.86
CA ILE A 255 15.40 26.37 -16.05
C ILE A 255 16.08 25.93 -17.36
N GLY A 256 16.06 24.64 -17.65
CA GLY A 256 16.59 24.07 -18.89
C GLY A 256 16.49 22.55 -18.90
N THR A 257 17.06 21.92 -19.92
CA THR A 257 17.01 20.46 -20.11
C THR A 257 18.40 19.83 -20.20
N ASN A 258 19.47 20.61 -19.97
CA ASN A 258 20.82 20.07 -19.88
C ASN A 258 21.06 19.55 -18.46
N ASP A 259 21.91 18.54 -18.32
CA ASP A 259 22.29 18.03 -17.00
C ASP A 259 22.86 19.15 -16.13
N GLY A 260 22.38 19.25 -14.89
CA GLY A 260 22.70 20.29 -13.93
C GLY A 260 21.88 21.58 -14.02
N ASP A 261 21.04 21.78 -15.05
CA ASP A 261 20.24 23.00 -15.17
C ASP A 261 19.33 23.16 -13.95
N GLY A 262 19.58 24.15 -13.10
CA GLY A 262 18.72 24.45 -11.95
C GLY A 262 18.78 23.45 -10.80
N ILE A 263 19.83 22.62 -10.73
CA ILE A 263 20.08 21.68 -9.64
C ILE A 263 21.15 22.26 -8.71
N ASP A 264 20.87 22.31 -7.41
CA ASP A 264 21.81 22.81 -6.41
C ASP A 264 22.84 21.72 -6.05
N ASN A 265 22.38 20.49 -5.81
CA ASN A 265 23.21 19.32 -5.50
C ASN A 265 22.42 18.01 -5.60
N VAL A 266 23.12 16.87 -5.63
CA VAL A 266 22.52 15.54 -5.52
C VAL A 266 23.18 14.78 -4.36
N GLN A 267 22.37 14.35 -3.39
CA GLN A 267 22.80 13.49 -2.30
C GLN A 267 22.75 12.03 -2.77
N MET A 268 23.91 11.40 -2.93
CA MET A 268 24.08 10.01 -3.37
C MET A 268 24.25 9.11 -2.16
N GLN A 269 23.38 8.13 -1.98
CA GLN A 269 23.36 7.18 -0.86
C GLN A 269 23.35 5.74 -1.38
N ILE A 270 24.06 4.85 -0.70
CA ILE A 270 23.95 3.40 -0.87
C ILE A 270 23.49 2.83 0.47
N VAL A 271 22.35 2.15 0.44
CA VAL A 271 21.74 1.51 1.60
C VAL A 271 22.04 0.01 1.55
N GLY A 272 22.52 -0.55 2.65
CA GLY A 272 22.87 -1.96 2.79
C GLY A 272 21.65 -2.89 2.93
N PRO A 273 21.87 -4.21 2.97
CA PRO A 273 20.80 -5.22 3.11
C PRO A 273 20.03 -5.12 4.43
N ASP A 274 20.66 -4.58 5.47
CA ASP A 274 20.12 -4.32 6.81
C ASP A 274 19.30 -3.02 6.91
N GLY A 275 19.24 -2.23 5.82
CA GLY A 275 18.55 -0.95 5.76
C GLY A 275 19.38 0.25 6.24
N GLU A 276 20.63 0.03 6.65
CA GLU A 276 21.54 1.10 7.08
C GLU A 276 22.24 1.76 5.88
N ILE A 277 22.57 3.05 5.99
CA ILE A 277 23.33 3.75 4.94
C ILE A 277 24.80 3.32 5.04
N VAL A 278 25.28 2.57 4.05
CA VAL A 278 26.66 2.04 4.00
C VAL A 278 27.63 2.94 3.25
N TYR A 279 27.12 3.88 2.43
CA TYR A 279 27.92 4.92 1.79
C TYR A 279 27.06 6.15 1.48
N GLU A 280 27.62 7.34 1.63
CA GLU A 280 26.94 8.61 1.33
C GLU A 280 27.92 9.68 0.79
N LYS A 281 27.46 10.47 -0.18
CA LYS A 281 28.19 11.61 -0.72
C LYS A 281 27.24 12.67 -1.29
N GLN A 282 27.50 13.95 -1.01
CA GLN A 282 26.90 15.07 -1.74
C GLN A 282 27.73 15.37 -3.01
N GLU A 283 27.12 15.30 -4.19
CA GLU A 283 27.73 15.67 -5.46
C GLU A 283 27.14 16.98 -6.00
N ASN A 284 28.01 17.88 -6.43
CA ASN A 284 27.63 19.21 -6.92
C ASN A 284 28.03 19.44 -8.39
N THR A 285 28.70 18.45 -9.01
CA THR A 285 29.15 18.51 -10.40
C THR A 285 28.15 17.77 -11.29
N PRO A 286 27.59 18.40 -12.34
CA PRO A 286 26.74 17.73 -13.33
C PRO A 286 27.41 16.50 -13.93
N GLY A 287 26.61 15.51 -14.33
CA GLY A 287 27.03 14.12 -14.45
C GLY A 287 27.30 13.51 -13.08
N TYR A 288 26.34 13.62 -12.17
CA TYR A 288 26.50 13.35 -10.73
C TYR A 288 26.96 11.91 -10.46
N CYS A 289 28.17 11.73 -9.93
CA CYS A 289 28.80 10.43 -9.69
C CYS A 289 29.00 10.14 -8.18
N ALA A 290 28.57 8.97 -7.74
CA ALA A 290 28.75 8.54 -6.35
C ALA A 290 30.23 8.51 -5.91
N PHE A 291 31.15 8.13 -6.80
CA PHE A 291 32.59 8.01 -6.47
C PHE A 291 33.47 9.14 -7.05
N GLY A 292 32.86 10.22 -7.55
CA GLY A 292 33.56 11.34 -8.19
C GLY A 292 33.81 11.13 -9.69
N GLY A 293 34.62 12.00 -10.31
CA GLY A 293 34.89 11.99 -11.77
C GLY A 293 34.13 13.08 -12.53
N GLY A 294 32.80 13.15 -12.37
CA GLY A 294 31.93 14.11 -13.07
C GLY A 294 31.94 13.92 -14.60
N GLU A 295 31.30 14.81 -15.35
CA GLU A 295 31.38 14.76 -16.82
C GLU A 295 32.84 14.90 -17.33
N PRO A 296 33.28 14.08 -18.32
CA PRO A 296 32.49 13.08 -19.04
C PRO A 296 32.48 11.68 -18.41
N ASP A 297 33.37 11.38 -17.46
CA ASP A 297 33.60 10.02 -16.95
C ASP A 297 33.51 9.95 -15.41
N CYS A 298 32.59 9.13 -14.90
CA CYS A 298 32.53 8.81 -13.48
C CYS A 298 33.66 7.86 -13.06
N SER A 299 34.22 8.11 -11.88
CA SER A 299 35.08 7.17 -11.17
C SER A 299 34.32 5.88 -10.87
N THR A 300 34.98 4.75 -11.10
CA THR A 300 34.46 3.42 -10.77
C THR A 300 35.07 2.95 -9.46
N LEU A 301 34.24 2.54 -8.50
CA LEU A 301 34.67 1.75 -7.35
C LEU A 301 34.85 0.31 -7.79
N VAL A 302 36.10 -0.17 -7.76
CA VAL A 302 36.42 -1.58 -8.03
C VAL A 302 36.68 -2.27 -6.68
N PHE A 303 35.80 -3.20 -6.29
CA PHE A 303 35.81 -3.82 -4.97
C PHE A 303 37.11 -4.58 -4.71
N SER A 304 37.58 -5.36 -5.68
CA SER A 304 38.85 -6.11 -5.61
C SER A 304 40.07 -5.22 -5.38
N ASN A 305 40.06 -3.98 -5.88
CA ASN A 305 41.15 -3.01 -5.71
C ASN A 305 41.04 -2.20 -4.42
N ASN A 306 39.91 -2.28 -3.71
CA ASN A 306 39.63 -1.53 -2.49
C ASN A 306 39.40 -2.44 -1.28
N ASP A 307 40.03 -3.62 -1.24
CA ASP A 307 39.92 -4.62 -0.17
C ASP A 307 38.46 -4.99 0.19
N ASN A 308 37.55 -4.95 -0.80
CA ASN A 308 36.10 -5.11 -0.61
C ASN A 308 35.53 -4.15 0.45
N ARG A 309 35.95 -2.88 0.42
CA ARG A 309 35.44 -1.82 1.29
C ARG A 309 34.78 -0.71 0.50
N TRP A 310 33.87 -0.01 1.15
CA TRP A 310 33.36 1.29 0.70
C TRP A 310 34.47 2.34 0.83
N PRO A 311 34.39 3.48 0.11
CA PRO A 311 35.41 4.53 0.18
C PRO A 311 35.64 5.12 1.58
N ASP A 312 34.66 5.03 2.47
CA ASP A 312 34.75 5.46 3.88
C ASP A 312 35.34 4.37 4.81
N GLY A 313 35.65 3.19 4.27
CA GLY A 313 36.32 2.09 4.94
C GLY A 313 35.40 0.99 5.49
N GLN A 314 34.08 1.15 5.41
CA GLN A 314 33.14 0.09 5.82
C GLN A 314 33.27 -1.14 4.91
N PRO A 315 33.19 -2.39 5.43
CA PRO A 315 33.24 -3.58 4.59
C PRO A 315 31.99 -3.65 3.69
N VAL A 316 32.20 -3.97 2.41
CA VAL A 316 31.11 -4.25 1.48
C VAL A 316 30.48 -5.58 1.86
N GLN A 317 29.15 -5.61 1.94
CA GLN A 317 28.40 -6.84 2.18
C GLN A 317 27.94 -7.41 0.84
N GLY A 318 27.86 -8.74 0.74
CA GLY A 318 27.14 -9.37 -0.37
C GLY A 318 25.63 -9.24 -0.16
N GLY A 319 24.86 -9.18 -1.25
CA GLY A 319 23.40 -9.13 -1.19
C GLY A 319 22.78 -7.84 -1.74
N LEU A 320 21.52 -7.60 -1.41
CA LEU A 320 20.74 -6.48 -1.96
C LEU A 320 21.15 -5.15 -1.33
N HIS A 321 21.35 -4.16 -2.18
CA HIS A 321 21.61 -2.78 -1.79
C HIS A 321 20.66 -1.85 -2.54
N THR A 322 20.36 -0.69 -1.98
CA THR A 322 19.58 0.36 -2.64
C THR A 322 20.48 1.54 -2.96
N LEU A 323 20.58 1.89 -4.24
CA LEU A 323 21.14 3.15 -4.71
C LEU A 323 20.04 4.21 -4.61
N ARG A 324 20.28 5.27 -3.84
CA ARG A 324 19.34 6.37 -3.63
C ARG A 324 20.01 7.69 -3.99
N ALA A 325 19.38 8.48 -4.85
CA ALA A 325 19.81 9.83 -5.19
C ALA A 325 18.72 10.83 -4.81
N VAL A 326 19.01 11.76 -3.91
CA VAL A 326 18.12 12.87 -3.55
C VAL A 326 18.60 14.12 -4.27
N VAL A 327 17.89 14.50 -5.33
CA VAL A 327 18.19 15.65 -6.18
C VAL A 327 17.56 16.89 -5.55
N ASN A 328 18.39 17.86 -5.20
CA ASN A 328 17.96 19.11 -4.58
C ASN A 328 18.04 20.26 -5.60
N ALA A 329 16.93 20.95 -5.84
CA ALA A 329 16.85 22.15 -6.67
C ALA A 329 16.59 23.39 -5.80
N SER A 330 16.88 24.58 -6.35
CA SER A 330 16.74 25.85 -5.63
C SER A 330 15.31 26.02 -5.11
N ARG A 331 15.16 26.41 -3.82
CA ARG A 331 13.89 26.61 -3.07
C ARG A 331 13.23 25.38 -2.43
N SER A 332 14.03 24.41 -1.98
CA SER A 332 13.55 23.28 -1.13
C SER A 332 12.65 22.27 -1.86
N VAL A 333 12.72 22.23 -3.19
CA VAL A 333 12.09 21.18 -4.01
C VAL A 333 13.13 20.08 -4.24
N SER A 334 12.79 18.85 -3.88
CA SER A 334 13.65 17.69 -4.10
C SER A 334 12.92 16.56 -4.81
N GLN A 335 13.67 15.74 -5.53
CA GLN A 335 13.21 14.51 -6.17
C GLN A 335 14.11 13.36 -5.71
N THR A 336 13.52 12.25 -5.30
CA THR A 336 14.27 11.03 -4.95
C THR A 336 14.17 10.02 -6.08
N LEU A 337 15.32 9.47 -6.46
CA LEU A 337 15.46 8.35 -7.38
C LEU A 337 16.06 7.17 -6.62
N GLU A 338 15.45 5.98 -6.71
CA GLU A 338 15.96 4.76 -6.10
C GLU A 338 16.13 3.64 -7.15
N SER A 339 17.15 2.80 -6.97
CA SER A 339 17.36 1.59 -7.76
C SER A 339 17.95 0.49 -6.88
N THR A 340 17.44 -0.74 -7.02
CA THR A 340 17.97 -1.89 -6.28
C THR A 340 19.07 -2.58 -7.08
N ILE A 341 20.16 -2.94 -6.41
CA ILE A 341 21.29 -3.71 -6.97
C ILE A 341 21.63 -4.90 -6.08
N ARG A 342 22.26 -5.93 -6.63
CA ARG A 342 22.82 -7.08 -5.91
C ARG A 342 24.33 -7.06 -6.03
N ILE A 343 25.05 -6.97 -4.91
CA ILE A 343 26.51 -7.11 -4.91
C ILE A 343 26.86 -8.58 -4.68
N GLN A 344 27.60 -9.17 -5.62
CA GLN A 344 28.14 -10.53 -5.54
C GLN A 344 29.65 -10.45 -5.33
N LEU A 345 30.07 -10.48 -4.07
CA LEU A 345 31.49 -10.58 -3.76
C LEU A 345 31.99 -12.01 -4.05
N PRO A 346 33.23 -12.19 -4.52
CA PRO A 346 33.87 -13.50 -4.50
C PRO A 346 33.97 -13.94 -3.03
N GLN A 347 33.07 -14.82 -2.60
CA GLN A 347 33.01 -15.23 -1.20
C GLN A 347 34.31 -15.92 -0.79
N GLN A 348 34.98 -15.36 0.22
CA GLN A 348 35.77 -16.18 1.12
C GLN A 348 34.82 -17.21 1.75
N THR A 349 35.17 -18.47 1.63
CA THR A 349 34.50 -19.65 2.21
C THR A 349 33.82 -19.37 3.54
N VAL A 350 32.49 -19.27 3.53
CA VAL A 350 31.67 -19.32 4.75
C VAL A 350 31.30 -20.77 5.01
N ALA A 351 31.48 -21.17 6.28
CA ALA A 351 31.24 -22.48 6.91
C ALA A 351 30.49 -23.56 6.10
N SER A 352 31.19 -24.67 5.90
CA SER A 352 30.66 -25.99 5.60
C SER A 352 29.41 -26.34 6.42
N PHE A 353 28.39 -26.90 5.75
CA PHE A 353 27.39 -27.80 6.35
C PHE A 353 28.14 -28.83 7.22
N SER A 354 28.05 -28.72 8.55
CA SER A 354 28.54 -29.75 9.47
C SER A 354 27.37 -30.56 10.00
N GLY A 355 26.74 -31.34 9.13
CA GLY A 355 25.77 -32.37 9.49
C GLY A 355 26.25 -33.71 8.98
N SER A 356 26.10 -34.76 9.79
CA SER A 356 26.32 -36.13 9.34
C SER A 356 25.34 -36.48 8.21
N CYS A 357 25.64 -37.47 7.36
CA CYS A 357 24.72 -37.87 6.27
C CYS A 357 23.31 -38.31 6.78
N THR A 358 23.17 -38.62 8.08
CA THR A 358 21.88 -38.83 8.77
C THR A 358 21.06 -37.54 8.92
N ASP A 359 21.71 -36.40 9.14
CA ASP A 359 21.06 -35.09 9.30
C ASP A 359 20.51 -34.59 7.95
N VAL A 360 21.24 -34.86 6.86
CA VAL A 360 20.79 -34.59 5.49
C VAL A 360 19.58 -35.45 5.11
N ALA A 361 19.60 -36.75 5.45
CA ALA A 361 18.48 -37.65 5.17
C ALA A 361 17.21 -37.30 5.98
N THR A 362 17.37 -36.87 7.23
CA THR A 362 16.25 -36.45 8.10
C THR A 362 15.61 -35.17 7.56
N ASN A 363 16.42 -34.16 7.21
CA ASN A 363 15.93 -32.90 6.65
C ASN A 363 15.24 -33.09 5.29
N LEU A 364 15.69 -34.05 4.47
CA LEU A 364 15.06 -34.38 3.19
C LEU A 364 13.71 -35.08 3.38
N SER A 365 13.59 -35.99 4.36
CA SER A 365 12.33 -36.65 4.70
C SER A 365 11.30 -35.63 5.19
N ASP A 366 11.71 -34.69 6.04
CA ASP A 366 10.84 -33.62 6.53
C ASP A 366 10.42 -32.69 5.39
N ALA A 367 11.35 -32.28 4.51
CA ALA A 367 11.09 -31.46 3.34
C ALA A 367 10.07 -32.10 2.36
N LEU A 368 10.19 -33.40 2.09
CA LEU A 368 9.25 -34.12 1.22
C LEU A 368 7.86 -34.29 1.83
N SER A 369 7.77 -34.41 3.16
CA SER A 369 6.48 -34.46 3.86
C SER A 369 5.69 -33.15 3.71
N GLN A 370 6.37 -32.00 3.76
CA GLN A 370 5.78 -30.66 3.70
C GLN A 370 5.23 -30.30 2.31
N CYS A 371 5.77 -30.92 1.25
CA CYS A 371 5.43 -30.63 -0.15
C CYS A 371 4.78 -31.84 -0.86
N SER A 372 4.18 -32.76 -0.10
CA SER A 372 3.67 -34.04 -0.60
C SER A 372 2.50 -33.91 -1.61
N ASP A 373 1.73 -32.82 -1.54
CA ASP A 373 0.52 -32.52 -2.33
C ASP A 373 0.73 -31.55 -3.52
N LEU A 374 1.96 -31.44 -4.02
CA LEU A 374 2.34 -30.42 -5.02
C LEU A 374 1.77 -30.67 -6.44
N ASN A 375 0.99 -29.71 -6.96
CA ASN A 375 0.41 -29.71 -8.31
C ASN A 375 1.46 -29.67 -9.45
N VAL A 376 1.11 -30.19 -10.62
CA VAL A 376 1.95 -30.11 -11.84
C VAL A 376 2.11 -28.66 -12.29
N GLY A 377 3.34 -28.25 -12.57
CA GLY A 377 3.71 -26.89 -12.95
C GLY A 377 3.98 -25.95 -11.77
N TRP A 378 4.22 -26.47 -10.56
CA TRP A 378 4.40 -25.69 -9.34
C TRP A 378 5.69 -26.05 -8.60
N ALA A 379 6.19 -25.08 -7.83
CA ALA A 379 7.29 -25.22 -6.89
C ALA A 379 6.81 -25.02 -5.45
N CYS A 380 7.43 -25.72 -4.51
CA CYS A 380 7.15 -25.68 -3.08
C CYS A 380 8.43 -25.45 -2.27
N TYR A 381 8.37 -24.53 -1.32
CA TYR A 381 9.45 -24.26 -0.39
C TYR A 381 9.46 -25.32 0.72
N ALA A 382 10.51 -26.13 0.81
CA ALA A 382 10.51 -27.33 1.66
C ALA A 382 11.37 -27.21 2.94
N ALA A 383 12.51 -26.49 2.92
CA ALA A 383 13.33 -26.22 4.13
C ALA A 383 14.43 -25.16 3.88
N ALA A 384 14.70 -24.27 4.86
CA ALA A 384 15.76 -23.20 4.84
C ALA A 384 15.71 -22.19 3.65
N GLU A 385 16.49 -21.11 3.65
CA GLU A 385 16.22 -19.96 2.76
C GLU A 385 16.20 -20.30 1.23
N VAL A 386 15.06 -20.05 0.58
CA VAL A 386 14.84 -20.21 -0.87
C VAL A 386 14.31 -18.91 -1.46
N GLU A 387 15.01 -18.36 -2.44
CA GLU A 387 14.65 -17.15 -3.17
C GLU A 387 13.99 -17.48 -4.52
N THR A 388 13.10 -16.59 -4.98
CA THR A 388 12.52 -16.68 -6.32
C THR A 388 12.61 -15.35 -7.04
N SER A 389 12.72 -15.38 -8.36
CA SER A 389 12.58 -14.20 -9.21
C SER A 389 11.29 -14.31 -10.05
N PRO A 390 10.49 -13.23 -10.19
CA PRO A 390 10.58 -11.94 -9.50
C PRO A 390 10.34 -12.01 -7.96
N ILE A 391 10.90 -11.07 -7.19
CA ILE A 391 10.88 -11.08 -5.70
C ILE A 391 9.47 -10.97 -5.10
N GLU A 392 8.52 -10.43 -5.87
CA GLU A 392 7.10 -10.36 -5.49
C GLU A 392 6.47 -11.75 -5.28
N PHE A 393 7.10 -12.80 -5.82
CA PHE A 393 6.68 -14.19 -5.64
C PHE A 393 7.52 -14.97 -4.64
N LYS A 394 8.37 -14.32 -3.83
CA LYS A 394 9.22 -14.99 -2.83
C LYS A 394 8.44 -15.93 -1.93
N PHE A 395 9.08 -17.01 -1.52
CA PHE A 395 8.56 -17.87 -0.47
C PHE A 395 8.80 -17.21 0.89
N ALA A 396 7.76 -17.07 1.70
CA ALA A 396 7.83 -16.45 3.02
C ALA A 396 8.06 -17.48 4.13
N GLN A 397 7.58 -18.73 3.94
CA GLN A 397 7.73 -19.81 4.92
C GLN A 397 7.66 -21.21 4.28
N VAL A 398 8.20 -22.21 4.99
CA VAL A 398 8.16 -23.62 4.56
C VAL A 398 6.71 -24.04 4.30
N GLY A 399 6.46 -24.69 3.16
CA GLY A 399 5.14 -25.08 2.65
C GLY A 399 4.54 -24.10 1.63
N ASP A 400 5.14 -22.93 1.42
CA ASP A 400 4.68 -21.99 0.40
C ASP A 400 4.82 -22.55 -1.02
N ARG A 401 3.82 -22.28 -1.88
CA ARG A 401 3.72 -22.81 -3.25
C ARG A 401 3.65 -21.68 -4.27
N ARG A 402 4.30 -21.85 -5.44
CA ARG A 402 4.28 -20.88 -6.54
C ARG A 402 4.19 -21.59 -7.90
N PRO A 403 3.39 -21.09 -8.86
CA PRO A 403 3.34 -21.65 -10.20
C PRO A 403 4.62 -21.28 -10.96
N LEU A 404 5.21 -22.24 -11.66
CA LEU A 404 6.42 -22.03 -12.47
C LEU A 404 6.23 -20.99 -13.57
N SER A 405 4.98 -20.76 -14.01
CA SER A 405 4.67 -19.76 -15.04
C SER A 405 4.93 -18.31 -14.62
N VAL A 406 5.02 -18.04 -13.32
CA VAL A 406 5.33 -16.68 -12.79
C VAL A 406 6.77 -16.57 -12.28
N LEU A 407 7.48 -17.69 -12.20
CA LEU A 407 8.84 -17.75 -11.71
C LEU A 407 9.81 -17.78 -12.90
N SER A 408 10.72 -16.82 -12.96
CA SER A 408 11.81 -16.80 -13.91
C SER A 408 13.02 -17.58 -13.41
N SER A 409 13.23 -17.64 -12.09
CA SER A 409 14.25 -18.49 -11.46
C SER A 409 13.90 -18.84 -10.01
N ILE A 410 14.48 -19.94 -9.52
CA ILE A 410 14.45 -20.37 -8.11
C ILE A 410 15.90 -20.58 -7.68
N GLY A 411 16.31 -19.88 -6.63
CA GLY A 411 17.65 -19.98 -6.04
C GLY A 411 17.56 -20.50 -4.61
N THR A 412 18.30 -21.55 -4.29
CA THR A 412 18.29 -22.18 -2.97
C THR A 412 19.55 -21.78 -2.19
N LEU A 413 19.46 -20.84 -1.25
CA LEU A 413 20.58 -20.35 -0.42
C LEU A 413 20.81 -21.30 0.77
N GLY A 414 21.26 -22.51 0.48
CA GLY A 414 21.35 -23.60 1.48
C GLY A 414 19.99 -24.21 1.85
N GLY A 415 18.91 -23.81 1.16
CA GLY A 415 17.56 -24.37 1.27
C GLY A 415 17.24 -25.51 0.30
N ILE A 416 16.01 -26.01 0.39
CA ILE A 416 15.43 -27.10 -0.42
C ILE A 416 14.12 -26.62 -1.04
N ALA A 417 14.01 -26.76 -2.37
CA ALA A 417 12.76 -26.56 -3.10
C ALA A 417 12.35 -27.86 -3.82
N VAL A 418 11.07 -28.19 -3.77
CA VAL A 418 10.47 -29.32 -4.52
C VAL A 418 9.67 -28.75 -5.67
N ILE A 419 9.92 -29.23 -6.89
CA ILE A 419 9.27 -28.76 -8.11
C ILE A 419 8.58 -29.94 -8.78
N ASN A 420 7.34 -29.78 -9.22
CA ASN A 420 6.63 -30.76 -10.02
C ASN A 420 6.44 -30.17 -11.43
N ALA A 421 7.12 -30.69 -12.44
CA ALA A 421 7.18 -30.11 -13.79
C ALA A 421 6.81 -31.12 -14.89
N GLN A 422 6.05 -30.68 -15.89
CA GLN A 422 5.80 -31.46 -17.11
C GLN A 422 6.90 -31.15 -18.13
N LEU A 423 7.80 -32.10 -18.39
CA LEU A 423 8.88 -31.94 -19.35
C LEU A 423 8.44 -32.37 -20.76
N ALA A 424 8.93 -31.66 -21.78
CA ALA A 424 8.60 -31.95 -23.17
C ALA A 424 9.24 -33.28 -23.61
N GLY A 425 8.42 -34.25 -24.00
CA GLY A 425 8.85 -35.60 -24.41
C GLY A 425 8.61 -36.70 -23.37
N GLU A 426 8.26 -36.33 -22.14
CA GLU A 426 7.89 -37.28 -21.09
C GLU A 426 6.36 -37.45 -21.04
N ALA A 427 5.91 -38.69 -20.80
CA ALA A 427 4.47 -39.02 -20.77
C ALA A 427 3.78 -38.58 -19.47
N GLU A 428 4.53 -38.48 -18.37
CA GLU A 428 4.04 -38.11 -17.04
C GLU A 428 4.89 -36.97 -16.43
N PRO A 429 4.37 -36.22 -15.44
CA PRO A 429 5.10 -35.15 -14.76
C PRO A 429 6.25 -35.67 -13.90
N VAL A 430 7.30 -34.88 -13.79
CA VAL A 430 8.54 -35.23 -13.08
C VAL A 430 8.71 -34.35 -11.84
N LYS A 431 9.05 -34.96 -10.70
CA LYS A 431 9.43 -34.22 -9.48
C LYS A 431 10.95 -33.97 -9.46
N LEU A 432 11.33 -32.71 -9.27
CA LEU A 432 12.70 -32.23 -9.16
C LEU A 432 12.93 -31.71 -7.73
N ILE A 433 14.04 -32.12 -7.12
CA ILE A 433 14.45 -31.62 -5.79
C ILE A 433 15.78 -30.91 -5.95
N ALA A 434 15.83 -29.60 -5.67
CA ALA A 434 17.03 -28.76 -5.82
C ALA A 434 17.71 -28.48 -4.47
N PHE A 435 19.05 -28.55 -4.43
CA PHE A 435 19.89 -28.30 -3.24
C PHE A 435 20.97 -27.24 -3.45
N GLY A 436 21.09 -26.29 -2.52
CA GLY A 436 22.19 -25.32 -2.47
C GLY A 436 22.23 -24.38 -3.69
N ASP A 437 23.24 -23.52 -3.83
CA ASP A 437 23.27 -22.51 -4.91
C ASP A 437 23.09 -23.14 -6.29
N THR A 438 21.88 -23.01 -6.84
CA THR A 438 21.48 -23.58 -8.13
C THR A 438 20.89 -22.45 -8.97
N GLN A 439 21.44 -22.20 -10.16
CA GLN A 439 20.85 -21.30 -11.14
C GLN A 439 20.27 -22.13 -12.28
N ILE A 440 18.96 -21.99 -12.53
CA ILE A 440 18.28 -22.66 -13.65
C ILE A 440 18.29 -21.69 -14.82
N ASP A 441 19.15 -21.94 -15.81
CA ASP A 441 19.21 -21.17 -17.06
C ASP A 441 18.74 -22.04 -18.22
N ALA A 442 17.99 -21.48 -19.17
CA ALA A 442 17.25 -22.22 -20.21
C ALA A 442 18.13 -22.92 -21.28
N GLY A 443 19.46 -22.97 -21.08
CA GLY A 443 20.42 -23.45 -22.06
C GLY A 443 21.26 -24.67 -21.67
N HIS A 444 21.35 -25.05 -20.39
CA HIS A 444 22.22 -26.17 -19.97
C HIS A 444 21.69 -26.87 -18.72
N LEU A 445 20.98 -27.98 -18.90
CA LEU A 445 20.67 -28.93 -17.82
C LEU A 445 21.71 -30.05 -17.85
N VAL A 446 22.55 -30.13 -16.81
CA VAL A 446 23.40 -31.31 -16.56
C VAL A 446 22.54 -32.35 -15.87
N MET A 447 22.29 -33.48 -16.56
CA MET A 447 21.57 -34.62 -15.99
C MET A 447 22.54 -35.53 -15.24
N LEU A 448 22.18 -35.93 -14.01
CA LEU A 448 22.76 -37.10 -13.37
C LEU A 448 21.70 -38.21 -13.32
N ARG A 449 21.86 -39.23 -14.17
CA ARG A 449 21.20 -40.53 -13.96
C ARG A 449 22.12 -41.35 -13.05
N THR A 450 21.65 -41.76 -11.88
CA THR A 450 22.36 -42.79 -11.11
C THR A 450 21.96 -44.16 -11.63
N PHE A 451 22.80 -44.75 -12.47
CA PHE A 451 22.97 -46.19 -12.54
C PHE A 451 24.35 -46.48 -11.91
N ASP A 452 24.42 -47.48 -11.04
CA ASP A 452 25.65 -48.09 -10.48
C ASP A 452 26.38 -47.45 -9.27
N GLY A 453 25.62 -46.98 -8.27
CA GLY A 453 26.03 -47.16 -6.86
C GLY A 453 27.30 -46.47 -6.34
N GLU A 454 27.69 -45.30 -6.87
CA GLU A 454 28.74 -44.48 -6.22
C GLU A 454 28.20 -43.59 -5.08
N LEU A 455 29.02 -43.45 -4.02
CA LEU A 455 28.72 -42.79 -2.75
C LEU A 455 28.57 -41.26 -2.86
N ILE A 456 27.63 -40.70 -2.09
CA ILE A 456 27.47 -39.23 -1.89
C ILE A 456 27.68 -38.92 -0.39
N CYS A 457 28.95 -38.88 0.04
CA CYS A 457 29.40 -38.20 1.26
C CYS A 457 30.86 -37.66 1.08
N GLU A 458 31.17 -37.11 -0.09
CA GLU A 458 32.21 -36.06 -0.23
C GLU A 458 31.49 -34.82 -0.79
N PRO A 459 31.96 -33.58 -0.50
CA PRO A 459 31.15 -32.38 -0.62
C PRO A 459 30.60 -32.26 -2.03
N ALA A 460 29.31 -32.59 -2.18
CA ALA A 460 28.63 -32.39 -3.44
C ALA A 460 28.69 -30.89 -3.73
N PRO A 461 29.22 -30.46 -4.88
CA PRO A 461 29.24 -29.05 -5.20
C PRO A 461 27.79 -28.52 -5.24
N PRO A 462 27.59 -27.22 -4.94
CA PRO A 462 26.29 -26.58 -5.07
C PRO A 462 25.63 -26.90 -6.41
N GLY A 463 24.33 -27.23 -6.44
CA GLY A 463 23.61 -27.54 -7.69
C GLY A 463 23.10 -28.97 -7.88
N LEU A 464 22.88 -29.76 -6.82
CA LEU A 464 22.34 -31.12 -6.97
C LEU A 464 20.82 -31.07 -7.29
N VAL A 465 20.41 -31.75 -8.36
CA VAL A 465 18.99 -31.95 -8.72
C VAL A 465 18.68 -33.44 -8.76
N ILE A 466 17.77 -33.90 -7.91
CA ILE A 466 17.31 -35.30 -7.90
C ILE A 466 15.99 -35.42 -8.67
N LEU A 467 15.92 -36.39 -9.58
CA LEU A 467 14.79 -36.66 -10.45
C LEU A 467 14.18 -38.01 -10.05
N THR A 468 12.87 -38.09 -9.81
CA THR A 468 12.20 -39.38 -9.53
C THR A 468 11.24 -39.74 -10.66
N ASP A 469 11.31 -40.99 -11.11
CA ASP A 469 10.83 -41.48 -12.40
C ASP A 469 9.31 -41.71 -12.49
N ASP A 470 8.55 -41.64 -11.39
CA ASP A 470 7.12 -41.94 -11.43
C ASP A 470 6.36 -41.32 -10.25
N SER A 471 5.27 -40.60 -10.52
CA SER A 471 4.37 -40.06 -9.50
C SER A 471 3.36 -41.08 -8.96
N SER A 472 3.40 -42.34 -9.41
CA SER A 472 2.42 -43.37 -9.07
C SER A 472 3.00 -44.71 -8.58
N ALA A 473 4.33 -44.88 -8.61
CA ALA A 473 4.99 -46.09 -8.10
C ALA A 473 6.03 -45.75 -7.03
N LYS A 474 6.03 -46.55 -5.96
CA LYS A 474 7.00 -46.49 -4.86
C LYS A 474 8.42 -46.33 -5.41
N SER A 475 9.01 -45.16 -5.22
CA SER A 475 10.36 -44.86 -5.69
C SER A 475 11.34 -45.09 -4.55
N VAL A 476 12.35 -45.93 -4.74
CA VAL A 476 13.38 -46.20 -3.73
C VAL A 476 14.60 -45.34 -4.02
N ILE A 477 14.89 -44.39 -3.15
CA ILE A 477 16.07 -43.54 -3.21
C ILE A 477 17.13 -44.13 -2.27
N ALA A 478 18.23 -44.63 -2.81
CA ALA A 478 19.34 -45.12 -1.99
C ALA A 478 20.33 -43.99 -1.68
N VAL A 479 20.41 -43.56 -0.42
CA VAL A 479 21.40 -42.59 0.06
C VAL A 479 22.41 -43.31 0.94
N ASN A 480 23.66 -43.46 0.49
CA ASN A 480 24.74 -44.13 1.24
C ASN A 480 24.39 -45.54 1.75
N GLY A 481 23.69 -46.33 0.93
CA GLY A 481 23.25 -47.68 1.28
C GLY A 481 22.00 -47.73 2.17
N VAL A 482 21.34 -46.59 2.39
CA VAL A 482 20.05 -46.48 3.05
C VAL A 482 18.96 -46.27 2.00
N GLU A 483 18.06 -47.23 1.87
CA GLU A 483 16.91 -47.15 0.97
C GLU A 483 15.78 -46.33 1.61
N LEU A 484 15.48 -45.17 1.02
CA LEU A 484 14.36 -44.32 1.36
C LEU A 484 13.22 -44.59 0.39
N LEU A 485 12.08 -45.06 0.90
CA LEU A 485 10.88 -45.21 0.09
C LEU A 485 10.14 -43.86 0.01
N VAL A 486 9.97 -43.36 -1.21
CA VAL A 486 9.06 -42.26 -1.52
C VAL A 486 7.74 -42.86 -1.99
N ASP A 487 6.70 -42.75 -1.16
CA ASP A 487 5.35 -43.19 -1.47
C ASP A 487 4.47 -41.97 -1.75
N GLY A 488 3.76 -42.00 -2.88
CA GLY A 488 2.79 -40.99 -3.28
C GLY A 488 1.43 -41.66 -3.40
N SER A 489 0.70 -41.82 -2.30
CA SER A 489 -0.75 -42.07 -2.41
C SER A 489 -1.51 -41.72 -1.13
N ASP A 490 -2.60 -40.98 -1.33
CA ASP A 490 -3.71 -40.80 -0.39
C ASP A 490 -4.37 -42.14 -0.06
N GLY A 491 -4.52 -42.47 1.23
CA GLY A 491 -5.35 -43.61 1.65
C GLY A 491 -5.11 -44.19 3.04
N ASP A 492 -5.26 -43.38 4.09
CA ASP A 492 -5.57 -43.71 5.50
C ASP A 492 -4.72 -44.74 6.31
N ALA A 493 -4.51 -44.35 7.58
CA ALA A 493 -4.19 -45.09 8.78
C ALA A 493 -2.79 -45.74 8.97
N SER A 494 -1.96 -45.02 9.73
CA SER A 494 -0.98 -45.56 10.69
C SER A 494 0.07 -46.55 10.15
N LEU A 495 1.18 -46.05 9.61
CA LEU A 495 2.39 -46.87 9.47
C LEU A 495 3.62 -46.10 9.95
N GLN A 496 4.18 -46.62 11.05
CA GLN A 496 5.45 -46.21 11.63
C GLN A 496 6.59 -46.44 10.63
N GLN A 497 7.46 -45.44 10.52
CA GLN A 497 8.75 -45.53 9.83
C GLN A 497 9.58 -46.68 10.39
N PHE A 498 10.06 -47.58 9.52
CA PHE A 498 11.21 -48.42 9.81
C PHE A 498 12.26 -48.21 8.71
N VAL A 499 13.45 -47.74 9.10
CA VAL A 499 14.66 -47.77 8.28
C VAL A 499 15.34 -49.12 8.49
N THR A 500 15.58 -49.89 7.42
CA THR A 500 16.37 -51.14 7.49
C THR A 500 17.63 -50.97 6.62
N LEU A 501 18.81 -51.25 7.18
CA LEU A 501 20.11 -51.02 6.56
C LEU A 501 20.70 -52.32 5.99
N THR A 502 21.05 -52.37 4.70
CA THR A 502 21.88 -53.45 4.13
C THR A 502 22.79 -52.94 3.00
N PRO A 503 24.11 -53.19 3.04
CA PRO A 503 25.05 -52.76 1.99
C PRO A 503 25.28 -53.82 0.90
N SER A 504 25.40 -53.43 -0.37
CA SER A 504 25.90 -54.33 -1.44
C SER A 504 26.77 -53.61 -2.50
N SER A 505 27.67 -54.40 -3.12
CA SER A 505 28.97 -54.06 -3.79
C SER A 505 28.86 -53.62 -5.28
N PRO A 506 29.97 -53.20 -5.96
CA PRO A 506 29.92 -52.45 -7.25
C PRO A 506 30.10 -53.31 -8.53
N VAL A 507 29.55 -52.84 -9.67
CA VAL A 507 29.74 -53.35 -11.06
C VAL A 507 29.78 -52.17 -12.08
N THR A 508 30.34 -52.40 -13.27
CA THR A 508 30.93 -51.43 -14.23
C THR A 508 30.12 -51.04 -15.50
N THR A 509 30.25 -49.75 -15.88
CA THR A 509 30.26 -49.08 -17.23
C THR A 509 29.00 -49.01 -18.14
N THR A 510 28.61 -47.81 -18.61
CA THR A 510 28.93 -47.18 -19.94
C THR A 510 28.03 -45.95 -20.25
N GLY A 511 28.60 -44.89 -20.85
CA GLY A 511 27.96 -43.57 -21.03
C GLY A 511 27.22 -43.33 -22.35
N VAL A 512 26.40 -42.28 -22.38
CA VAL A 512 25.73 -41.71 -23.57
C VAL A 512 25.71 -40.18 -23.48
N ASP A 513 26.25 -39.51 -24.52
CA ASP A 513 26.18 -38.06 -24.79
C ASP A 513 25.06 -37.77 -25.81
N ILE A 514 24.29 -36.70 -25.63
CA ILE A 514 23.40 -36.14 -26.69
C ILE A 514 23.59 -34.61 -26.78
N ARG A 515 23.88 -34.13 -27.99
CA ARG A 515 23.95 -32.71 -28.40
C ARG A 515 22.71 -32.31 -29.20
N LEU A 516 22.28 -31.06 -29.10
CA LEU A 516 21.23 -30.46 -29.95
C LEU A 516 21.83 -29.42 -30.90
N ASP A 517 21.68 -29.65 -32.21
CA ASP A 517 21.99 -28.72 -33.31
C ASP A 517 20.67 -28.20 -33.90
N GLY A 518 20.61 -26.91 -34.23
CA GLY A 518 19.41 -26.27 -34.79
C GLY A 518 19.26 -26.45 -36.31
N THR A 519 18.02 -26.52 -36.81
CA THR A 519 17.55 -25.89 -38.06
C THR A 519 16.03 -26.10 -38.26
N VAL A 520 15.36 -25.10 -38.83
CA VAL A 520 13.89 -24.96 -38.91
C VAL A 520 13.33 -25.46 -40.25
N ALA A 521 12.21 -26.23 -40.20
CA ALA A 521 10.93 -26.04 -40.94
C ALA A 521 10.19 -27.39 -41.23
N PRO A 522 8.88 -27.40 -41.53
CA PRO A 522 7.76 -26.77 -40.84
C PRO A 522 6.62 -27.79 -40.57
N VAL A 523 6.05 -27.86 -39.36
CA VAL A 523 4.78 -28.57 -39.11
C VAL A 523 3.92 -27.73 -38.16
N GLN A 524 2.63 -27.67 -38.50
CA GLN A 524 1.58 -26.77 -38.03
C GLN A 524 1.66 -26.31 -36.56
N GLN A 525 1.78 -24.99 -36.41
CA GLN A 525 1.59 -24.25 -35.16
C GLN A 525 0.18 -24.45 -34.62
N ALA A 526 0.07 -25.02 -33.41
CA ALA A 526 -0.86 -24.44 -32.44
C ALA A 526 -0.14 -23.22 -31.89
N THR A 527 -0.47 -22.03 -32.39
CA THR A 527 0.06 -20.78 -31.87
C THR A 527 -0.41 -20.60 -30.43
N THR A 528 0.48 -20.75 -29.45
CA THR A 528 0.35 -20.05 -28.18
C THR A 528 0.61 -18.57 -28.46
N GLN A 529 -0.43 -17.93 -28.98
CA GLN A 529 -0.41 -16.53 -29.36
C GLN A 529 -0.25 -15.69 -28.08
N ALA A 530 0.68 -14.75 -28.07
CA ALA A 530 0.88 -13.84 -26.94
C ALA A 530 -0.45 -13.16 -26.54
N PRO A 531 -0.68 -12.90 -25.24
CA PRO A 531 -1.91 -12.28 -24.76
C PRO A 531 -2.10 -10.93 -25.46
N SER A 532 -3.22 -10.78 -26.13
CA SER A 532 -3.56 -9.61 -26.92
C SER A 532 -5.06 -9.37 -26.94
N CYS A 533 -5.45 -8.11 -27.00
CA CYS A 533 -6.81 -7.65 -27.19
C CYS A 533 -6.89 -6.77 -28.45
N ARG A 534 -8.01 -6.80 -29.15
CA ARG A 534 -8.30 -5.95 -30.31
C ARG A 534 -9.51 -5.09 -30.03
N VAL A 535 -9.45 -3.80 -30.36
CA VAL A 535 -10.60 -2.88 -30.26
C VAL A 535 -11.62 -3.22 -31.36
N VAL A 536 -12.90 -3.38 -30.99
CA VAL A 536 -13.98 -3.78 -31.91
C VAL A 536 -15.02 -2.67 -32.17
N VAL A 537 -14.76 -1.45 -31.71
CA VAL A 537 -15.56 -0.24 -31.95
C VAL A 537 -14.76 0.86 -32.64
N ASN A 538 -15.46 1.79 -33.29
CA ASN A 538 -14.81 2.89 -34.04
C ASN A 538 -14.02 3.87 -33.15
N ALA A 539 -14.42 4.03 -31.89
CA ALA A 539 -13.75 4.88 -30.92
C ALA A 539 -13.92 4.30 -29.52
N LEU A 540 -12.81 4.13 -28.80
CA LEU A 540 -12.79 3.68 -27.41
C LEU A 540 -11.88 4.60 -26.58
N ASN A 541 -12.36 5.09 -25.45
CA ASN A 541 -11.58 5.95 -24.58
C ASN A 541 -10.49 5.15 -23.86
N LEU A 542 -9.24 5.58 -24.02
CA LEU A 542 -8.11 5.18 -23.18
C LEU A 542 -8.04 6.15 -21.99
N ARG A 543 -8.11 5.64 -20.76
CA ARG A 543 -8.19 6.46 -19.55
C ARG A 543 -7.00 6.25 -18.64
N SER A 544 -6.75 7.21 -17.75
CA SER A 544 -5.70 7.10 -16.74
C SER A 544 -6.00 6.04 -15.69
N GLY A 545 -7.27 5.70 -15.44
CA GLY A 545 -7.69 4.68 -14.47
C GLY A 545 -8.97 3.90 -14.87
N PRO A 546 -9.30 2.82 -14.15
CA PRO A 546 -10.46 1.97 -14.43
C PRO A 546 -11.75 2.68 -14.00
N GLY A 547 -12.48 3.25 -14.96
CA GLY A 547 -13.77 3.90 -14.68
C GLY A 547 -14.02 5.11 -15.55
N THR A 548 -15.29 5.52 -15.66
CA THR A 548 -15.67 6.75 -16.37
C THR A 548 -15.35 8.02 -15.60
N VAL A 549 -15.06 7.93 -14.30
CA VAL A 549 -14.63 9.03 -13.43
C VAL A 549 -13.24 9.59 -13.78
N TYR A 550 -12.42 8.82 -14.50
CA TYR A 550 -11.12 9.26 -15.01
C TYR A 550 -11.30 10.07 -16.29
N VAL A 551 -11.75 11.32 -16.14
CA VAL A 551 -11.90 12.31 -17.20
C VAL A 551 -10.86 13.44 -17.05
N PRO A 552 -10.38 14.01 -18.16
CA PRO A 552 -10.62 13.60 -19.56
C PRO A 552 -9.89 12.28 -19.91
N PRO A 553 -10.32 11.54 -20.96
CA PRO A 553 -9.55 10.42 -21.50
C PRO A 553 -8.14 10.85 -21.92
N ILE A 554 -7.14 10.00 -21.70
CA ILE A 554 -5.74 10.23 -22.08
C ILE A 554 -5.44 9.85 -23.54
N GLY A 555 -6.41 9.22 -24.21
CA GLY A 555 -6.34 8.89 -25.62
C GLY A 555 -7.66 8.32 -26.15
N THR A 556 -7.75 8.18 -27.48
CA THR A 556 -8.84 7.48 -28.15
C THR A 556 -8.25 6.39 -29.02
N LEU A 557 -8.71 5.16 -28.83
CA LEU A 557 -8.33 3.99 -29.61
C LEU A 557 -9.32 3.76 -30.74
N ILE A 558 -8.84 3.26 -31.86
CA ILE A 558 -9.63 3.05 -33.09
C ILE A 558 -9.87 1.56 -33.35
N LEU A 559 -10.84 1.28 -34.24
CA LEU A 559 -11.18 -0.08 -34.67
C LEU A 559 -9.94 -0.86 -35.12
N ASP A 560 -9.87 -2.13 -34.75
CA ASP A 560 -8.79 -3.08 -35.01
C ASP A 560 -7.42 -2.76 -34.40
N GLN A 561 -7.33 -1.73 -33.56
CA GLN A 561 -6.10 -1.43 -32.83
C GLN A 561 -5.78 -2.53 -31.82
N MET A 562 -4.53 -2.99 -31.83
CA MET A 562 -4.03 -4.07 -30.96
C MET A 562 -3.52 -3.52 -29.63
N LEU A 563 -3.91 -4.19 -28.56
CA LEU A 563 -3.63 -3.86 -27.16
C LEU A 563 -2.99 -5.07 -26.50
N ILE A 564 -1.99 -4.84 -25.65
CA ILE A 564 -1.39 -5.88 -24.83
C ILE A 564 -2.01 -5.75 -23.43
N PRO A 565 -2.85 -6.69 -22.99
CA PRO A 565 -3.43 -6.65 -21.65
C PRO A 565 -2.37 -7.02 -20.61
N ILE A 566 -2.21 -6.17 -19.61
CA ILE A 566 -1.17 -6.31 -18.58
C ILE A 566 -1.73 -6.40 -17.17
N GLY A 567 -3.02 -6.07 -16.99
CA GLY A 567 -3.68 -6.13 -15.69
C GLY A 567 -5.17 -5.85 -15.80
N ARG A 568 -5.89 -6.02 -14.68
CA ARG A 568 -7.33 -5.78 -14.59
C ARG A 568 -7.73 -5.13 -13.28
N ASP A 569 -8.94 -4.61 -13.22
CA ASP A 569 -9.56 -4.27 -11.95
C ASP A 569 -10.09 -5.53 -11.23
N GLY A 570 -10.52 -5.38 -9.99
CA GLY A 570 -10.95 -6.49 -9.13
C GLY A 570 -12.06 -7.35 -9.74
N GLU A 571 -12.93 -6.76 -10.57
CA GLU A 571 -14.06 -7.43 -11.23
C GLU A 571 -13.82 -7.81 -12.70
N ALA A 572 -12.64 -7.52 -13.26
CA ALA A 572 -12.32 -7.67 -14.69
C ALA A 572 -13.25 -6.89 -15.64
N LYS A 573 -13.89 -5.80 -15.16
CA LYS A 573 -14.71 -4.87 -15.97
C LYS A 573 -13.85 -3.85 -16.71
N TRP A 574 -12.61 -3.62 -16.26
CA TRP A 574 -11.64 -2.75 -16.88
C TRP A 574 -10.31 -3.49 -17.04
N LEU A 575 -9.68 -3.35 -18.20
CA LEU A 575 -8.33 -3.86 -18.44
C LEU A 575 -7.34 -2.72 -18.51
N GLN A 576 -6.22 -2.86 -17.81
CA GLN A 576 -5.03 -2.08 -18.06
C GLN A 576 -4.32 -2.68 -19.27
N VAL A 577 -4.07 -1.84 -20.26
CA VAL A 577 -3.50 -2.22 -21.54
C VAL A 577 -2.32 -1.34 -21.89
N ASN A 578 -1.31 -1.95 -22.50
CA ASN A 578 -0.28 -1.24 -23.24
C ASN A 578 -0.69 -1.16 -24.72
N VAL A 579 -0.70 0.05 -25.27
CA VAL A 579 -1.02 0.28 -26.68
C VAL A 579 0.20 -0.09 -27.53
N GLY A 580 0.11 -1.22 -28.24
CA GLY A 580 1.22 -1.80 -29.01
C GLY A 580 1.80 -0.80 -30.02
N GLY A 581 3.10 -0.54 -29.93
CA GLY A 581 3.84 0.38 -30.81
C GLY A 581 4.02 1.81 -30.27
N ALA A 582 3.28 2.22 -29.24
CA ALA A 582 3.40 3.56 -28.64
C ALA A 582 3.92 3.56 -27.19
N GLY A 583 3.90 2.40 -26.50
CA GLY A 583 4.34 2.29 -25.10
C GLY A 583 3.41 2.97 -24.08
N GLN A 584 2.29 3.53 -24.54
CA GLN A 584 1.33 4.23 -23.70
C GLN A 584 0.46 3.20 -22.95
N VAL A 585 0.51 3.25 -21.63
CA VAL A 585 -0.29 2.41 -20.73
C VAL A 585 -1.54 3.17 -20.29
N GLY A 586 -2.69 2.52 -20.35
CA GLY A 586 -3.95 3.10 -19.88
C GLY A 586 -5.04 2.05 -19.70
N TRP A 587 -6.21 2.50 -19.29
CA TRP A 587 -7.34 1.63 -18.95
C TRP A 587 -8.44 1.73 -20.00
N VAL A 588 -8.99 0.58 -20.37
CA VAL A 588 -10.10 0.45 -21.31
C VAL A 588 -11.22 -0.40 -20.70
N ALA A 589 -12.47 -0.11 -21.09
CA ALA A 589 -13.60 -0.93 -20.69
C ALA A 589 -13.44 -2.33 -21.29
N ALA A 590 -13.55 -3.35 -20.44
CA ALA A 590 -13.31 -4.73 -20.81
C ALA A 590 -14.52 -5.39 -21.49
N ASP A 591 -15.64 -4.69 -21.66
CA ASP A 591 -16.85 -5.29 -22.26
C ASP A 591 -16.53 -5.93 -23.64
N PRO A 592 -17.01 -7.17 -23.91
CA PRO A 592 -16.83 -7.81 -25.22
C PRO A 592 -17.32 -7.00 -26.42
N ASN A 593 -18.22 -6.02 -26.19
CA ASN A 593 -18.67 -5.08 -27.21
C ASN A 593 -17.65 -3.99 -27.53
N PHE A 594 -16.61 -3.80 -26.71
CA PHE A 594 -15.58 -2.77 -26.89
C PHE A 594 -14.21 -3.37 -27.27
N ILE A 595 -13.84 -4.51 -26.67
CA ILE A 595 -12.58 -5.21 -26.95
C ILE A 595 -12.77 -6.75 -27.03
N ALA A 596 -11.97 -7.40 -27.89
CA ALA A 596 -11.91 -8.85 -28.02
C ALA A 596 -10.50 -9.37 -27.71
N CYS A 597 -10.35 -10.26 -26.72
CA CYS A 597 -9.06 -10.75 -26.24
C CYS A 597 -8.88 -12.25 -26.49
N ASN A 598 -7.63 -12.71 -26.69
CA ASN A 598 -7.27 -14.12 -26.90
C ASN A 598 -6.83 -14.84 -25.60
N LEU A 599 -7.20 -14.30 -24.43
CA LEU A 599 -6.93 -14.87 -23.11
C LEU A 599 -8.17 -14.83 -22.21
N ASP A 600 -8.18 -15.66 -21.17
CA ASP A 600 -9.11 -15.53 -20.05
C ASP A 600 -8.68 -14.35 -19.17
N ARG A 601 -9.52 -13.31 -19.13
CA ARG A 601 -9.24 -12.05 -18.44
C ARG A 601 -9.17 -12.21 -16.93
N SER A 602 -9.83 -13.23 -16.37
CA SER A 602 -9.79 -13.50 -14.93
C SER A 602 -8.37 -13.85 -14.44
N LEU A 603 -7.53 -14.35 -15.35
CA LEU A 603 -6.14 -14.73 -15.13
C LEU A 603 -5.16 -13.55 -15.16
N LEU A 604 -5.62 -12.33 -15.52
CA LEU A 604 -4.79 -11.13 -15.42
C LEU A 604 -4.64 -10.68 -13.96
N PRO A 605 -3.48 -10.14 -13.56
CA PRO A 605 -3.27 -9.63 -12.21
C PRO A 605 -4.17 -8.43 -11.93
N ILE A 606 -4.66 -8.34 -10.69
CA ILE A 606 -5.43 -7.17 -10.25
C ILE A 606 -4.46 -6.02 -10.03
N VAL A 607 -4.65 -4.93 -10.77
CA VAL A 607 -3.88 -3.70 -10.64
C VAL A 607 -4.72 -2.70 -9.88
N SER A 608 -4.14 -2.12 -8.82
CA SER A 608 -4.78 -1.08 -8.04
C SER A 608 -5.08 0.14 -8.92
N ALA A 609 -6.30 0.64 -8.82
CA ALA A 609 -6.71 1.83 -9.55
C ALA A 609 -5.87 3.03 -9.08
N PRO A 610 -5.36 3.89 -9.97
CA PRO A 610 -4.74 5.16 -9.58
C PRO A 610 -5.76 6.00 -8.80
N PRO A 611 -5.34 6.91 -7.91
CA PRO A 611 -6.27 7.82 -7.24
C PRO A 611 -7.15 8.51 -8.28
N THR A 612 -8.47 8.51 -8.04
CA THR A 612 -9.41 9.21 -8.92
C THR A 612 -9.01 10.68 -8.98
N PRO A 613 -8.98 11.31 -10.17
CA PRO A 613 -8.73 12.73 -10.26
C PRO A 613 -9.80 13.44 -9.42
N MET A 614 -9.36 14.02 -8.29
CA MET A 614 -10.22 14.77 -7.40
C MET A 614 -10.81 15.93 -8.22
N PRO A 615 -12.14 16.07 -8.34
CA PRO A 615 -12.70 17.27 -8.92
C PRO A 615 -12.18 18.42 -8.07
N THR A 616 -11.41 19.33 -8.68
CA THR A 616 -10.91 20.51 -7.99
C THR A 616 -12.12 21.20 -7.37
N PRO A 617 -12.23 21.31 -6.03
CA PRO A 617 -13.33 22.03 -5.43
C PRO A 617 -13.18 23.48 -5.87
N ILE A 618 -14.09 23.92 -6.73
CA ILE A 618 -14.25 25.34 -7.02
C ILE A 618 -14.72 25.93 -5.69
N SER A 619 -13.85 26.66 -5.00
CA SER A 619 -14.24 27.49 -3.88
C SER A 619 -15.22 28.56 -4.38
N ILE A 620 -16.51 28.25 -4.32
CA ILE A 620 -17.55 29.25 -4.52
C ILE A 620 -17.68 29.95 -3.16
N PRO A 621 -17.42 31.27 -3.07
CA PRO A 621 -17.69 31.99 -1.83
C PRO A 621 -19.16 31.79 -1.47
N ILE A 622 -19.45 31.37 -0.24
CA ILE A 622 -20.82 31.27 0.28
C ILE A 622 -21.45 32.65 0.08
N GLN A 623 -22.32 32.77 -0.90
CA GLN A 623 -22.90 34.05 -1.28
C GLN A 623 -23.98 34.40 -0.25
N GLU A 624 -23.78 35.47 0.51
CA GLU A 624 -24.76 35.99 1.46
C GLU A 624 -25.92 36.66 0.70
N LEU A 625 -26.83 35.85 0.16
CA LEU A 625 -28.11 36.35 -0.33
C LEU A 625 -28.96 36.83 0.86
N THR A 626 -29.74 37.88 0.64
CA THR A 626 -30.70 38.44 1.60
C THR A 626 -32.05 38.66 0.94
N VAL A 627 -33.12 38.67 1.74
CA VAL A 627 -34.47 38.96 1.23
C VAL A 627 -34.51 40.36 0.62
N GLY A 628 -34.93 40.46 -0.64
CA GLY A 628 -34.93 41.68 -1.44
C GLY A 628 -33.84 41.72 -2.52
N ASP A 629 -32.85 40.84 -2.45
CA ASP A 629 -31.82 40.75 -3.49
C ASP A 629 -32.38 40.25 -4.81
N ARG A 630 -31.74 40.68 -5.91
CA ARG A 630 -31.89 40.04 -7.22
C ARG A 630 -30.76 39.05 -7.40
N ALA A 631 -31.05 37.89 -7.97
CA ALA A 631 -30.05 36.87 -8.28
C ALA A 631 -30.22 36.36 -9.72
N THR A 632 -29.11 36.08 -10.38
CA THR A 632 -29.07 35.38 -11.66
C THR A 632 -29.08 33.87 -11.42
N VAL A 633 -29.89 33.16 -12.18
CA VAL A 633 -29.89 31.69 -12.26
C VAL A 633 -28.76 31.27 -13.21
N LEU A 634 -27.69 30.67 -12.70
CA LEU A 634 -26.47 30.38 -13.48
C LEU A 634 -26.61 29.16 -14.39
N ILE A 635 -27.42 28.19 -13.99
CA ILE A 635 -27.72 26.96 -14.72
C ILE A 635 -29.22 26.70 -14.66
N GLU A 636 -29.75 26.00 -15.66
CA GLU A 636 -31.17 25.64 -15.68
C GLU A 636 -31.58 24.91 -14.38
N ALA A 637 -32.66 25.36 -13.75
CA ALA A 637 -33.05 24.87 -12.43
C ALA A 637 -34.58 24.75 -12.27
N ASN A 638 -35.01 23.71 -11.54
CA ASN A 638 -36.42 23.48 -11.23
C ASN A 638 -36.87 24.38 -10.08
N LEU A 639 -37.82 25.29 -10.33
CA LEU A 639 -38.51 26.05 -9.29
C LEU A 639 -39.49 25.13 -8.57
N ARG A 640 -39.37 24.99 -7.25
CA ARG A 640 -40.14 23.99 -6.48
C ARG A 640 -41.16 24.58 -5.51
N HIS A 641 -42.20 23.83 -5.17
CA HIS A 641 -43.14 24.18 -4.10
C HIS A 641 -42.50 24.07 -2.71
N THR A 642 -41.62 23.09 -2.50
CA THR A 642 -40.93 22.85 -1.23
C THR A 642 -39.42 22.73 -1.43
N PRO A 643 -38.57 23.14 -0.46
CA PRO A 643 -37.13 22.99 -0.56
C PRO A 643 -36.74 21.50 -0.48
N GLY A 644 -35.81 21.06 -1.32
CA GLY A 644 -35.21 19.72 -1.28
C GLY A 644 -35.23 18.96 -2.61
N TYR A 645 -34.37 17.95 -2.73
CA TYR A 645 -34.23 17.15 -3.95
C TYR A 645 -34.96 15.79 -3.90
N PHE A 646 -35.04 15.18 -2.71
CA PHE A 646 -35.41 13.78 -2.55
C PHE A 646 -36.87 13.61 -2.10
N ALA A 647 -37.46 12.47 -2.47
CA ALA A 647 -38.82 12.07 -2.08
C ALA A 647 -39.91 13.14 -2.35
N LYS A 648 -39.73 13.94 -3.41
CA LYS A 648 -40.68 14.97 -3.82
C LYS A 648 -41.76 14.35 -4.71
N PRO A 649 -43.03 14.80 -4.60
CA PRO A 649 -44.07 14.39 -5.52
C PRO A 649 -43.81 14.97 -6.93
N ASP A 650 -44.36 14.33 -7.96
CA ASP A 650 -44.15 14.73 -9.37
C ASP A 650 -44.65 16.16 -9.67
N ASP A 651 -45.56 16.70 -8.85
CA ASP A 651 -46.11 18.05 -8.94
C ASP A 651 -45.36 19.10 -8.10
N ASP A 652 -44.24 18.73 -7.45
CA ASP A 652 -43.43 19.69 -6.67
C ASP A 652 -42.71 20.72 -7.57
N ILE A 653 -42.50 20.41 -8.86
CA ILE A 653 -41.86 21.32 -9.80
C ILE A 653 -42.93 22.26 -10.39
N LEU A 654 -42.84 23.55 -10.05
CA LEU A 654 -43.68 24.62 -10.58
C LEU A 654 -43.38 24.92 -12.05
N THR A 655 -42.09 25.09 -12.36
CA THR A 655 -41.56 25.33 -13.70
C THR A 655 -40.06 25.09 -13.72
N VAL A 656 -39.48 25.01 -14.92
CA VAL A 656 -38.03 25.06 -15.13
C VAL A 656 -37.65 26.51 -15.43
N ILE A 657 -36.67 27.07 -14.72
CA ILE A 657 -36.11 28.39 -14.97
C ILE A 657 -34.83 28.23 -15.80
N PRO A 658 -34.76 28.80 -17.01
CA PRO A 658 -33.55 28.77 -17.84
C PRO A 658 -32.36 29.46 -17.18
N ALA A 659 -31.15 29.08 -17.60
CA ALA A 659 -29.93 29.79 -17.22
C ALA A 659 -29.95 31.25 -17.74
N ASN A 660 -29.34 32.14 -16.97
CA ASN A 660 -29.26 33.60 -17.12
C ASN A 660 -30.56 34.38 -16.84
N GLU A 661 -31.62 33.73 -16.39
CA GLU A 661 -32.81 34.42 -15.88
C GLU A 661 -32.55 35.09 -14.52
N VAL A 662 -33.33 36.14 -14.22
CA VAL A 662 -33.20 36.88 -12.95
C VAL A 662 -34.39 36.61 -12.06
N VAL A 663 -34.11 36.27 -10.81
CA VAL A 663 -35.12 36.06 -9.76
C VAL A 663 -34.95 37.08 -8.63
N THR A 664 -36.00 37.30 -7.86
CA THR A 664 -35.94 38.10 -6.62
C THR A 664 -36.02 37.17 -5.42
N ILE A 665 -35.12 37.34 -4.46
CA ILE A 665 -35.13 36.59 -3.21
C ILE A 665 -36.24 37.13 -2.30
N ILE A 666 -37.21 36.30 -1.95
CA ILE A 666 -38.39 36.68 -1.14
C ILE A 666 -38.47 35.96 0.21
N GLY A 667 -37.62 34.96 0.46
CA GLY A 667 -37.55 34.25 1.75
C GLY A 667 -36.43 33.22 1.81
N GLY A 668 -36.11 32.72 3.00
CA GLY A 668 -34.98 31.82 3.27
C GLY A 668 -33.88 32.45 4.13
N PRO A 669 -32.75 31.76 4.36
CA PRO A 669 -32.47 30.40 3.86
C PRO A 669 -33.32 29.35 4.61
N SER A 670 -33.72 28.31 3.89
CA SER A 670 -34.20 27.06 4.49
C SER A 670 -33.21 25.95 4.17
N VAL A 671 -33.03 25.04 5.11
CA VAL A 671 -32.30 23.79 4.88
C VAL A 671 -33.28 22.69 4.52
N ASP A 672 -32.85 21.74 3.70
CA ASP A 672 -33.60 20.49 3.48
C ASP A 672 -33.35 19.54 4.67
N ASP A 673 -34.41 19.19 5.40
CA ASP A 673 -34.36 18.44 6.66
C ASP A 673 -34.21 16.92 6.44
N GLN A 674 -34.13 16.44 5.19
CA GLN A 674 -34.10 15.00 4.85
C GLN A 674 -32.80 14.58 4.15
N PRO A 675 -31.69 14.35 4.88
CA PRO A 675 -30.52 13.68 4.33
C PRO A 675 -30.80 12.17 4.23
N THR A 676 -31.56 11.73 3.23
CA THR A 676 -31.63 10.30 2.90
C THR A 676 -30.52 9.93 1.93
N ARG A 677 -29.41 9.42 2.49
CA ARG A 677 -28.38 8.53 1.91
C ARG A 677 -27.72 8.90 0.56
N ALA A 678 -26.38 8.95 0.62
CA ALA A 678 -25.41 8.55 -0.41
C ALA A 678 -24.97 9.54 -1.52
N ILE A 679 -25.49 10.76 -1.67
CA ILE A 679 -25.05 11.63 -2.79
C ILE A 679 -24.67 13.08 -2.38
N ALA A 680 -25.12 13.61 -1.24
CA ALA A 680 -24.73 14.95 -0.80
C ALA A 680 -24.34 14.98 0.70
N PRO A 681 -23.08 15.34 1.06
CA PRO A 681 -22.62 15.33 2.45
C PRO A 681 -23.03 16.58 3.27
N PHE A 682 -23.79 17.51 2.69
CA PHE A 682 -24.24 18.75 3.37
C PHE A 682 -25.73 19.01 3.12
N PRO A 683 -26.46 19.61 4.09
CA PRO A 683 -27.82 20.09 3.84
C PRO A 683 -27.79 21.20 2.79
N SER A 684 -28.45 20.97 1.64
CA SER A 684 -28.54 21.99 0.60
C SER A 684 -29.29 23.22 1.12
N ILE A 685 -28.77 24.42 0.84
CA ILE A 685 -29.41 25.68 1.18
C ILE A 685 -30.39 26.07 0.08
N TRP A 686 -31.62 26.35 0.46
CA TRP A 686 -32.69 26.76 -0.45
C TRP A 686 -33.19 28.16 -0.13
N TRP A 687 -33.45 28.93 -1.19
CA TRP A 687 -34.01 30.26 -1.14
C TRP A 687 -35.38 30.26 -1.80
N ARG A 688 -36.34 30.93 -1.17
CA ARG A 688 -37.63 31.20 -1.77
C ARG A 688 -37.48 32.42 -2.67
N VAL A 689 -37.86 32.27 -3.93
CA VAL A 689 -37.69 33.26 -4.97
C VAL A 689 -39.02 33.60 -5.64
N SER A 690 -39.12 34.81 -6.18
CA SER A 690 -40.14 35.22 -7.14
C SER A 690 -39.51 35.30 -8.54
N TYR A 691 -40.14 34.64 -9.51
CA TYR A 691 -39.71 34.56 -10.90
C TYR A 691 -40.85 35.00 -11.81
N GLU A 692 -40.60 35.89 -12.76
CA GLU A 692 -41.55 36.27 -13.81
C GLU A 692 -41.31 35.39 -15.03
N ASP A 693 -42.29 34.57 -15.40
CA ASP A 693 -42.17 33.71 -16.57
C ASP A 693 -42.32 34.51 -17.89
N ALA A 694 -42.10 33.85 -19.03
CA ALA A 694 -42.21 34.47 -20.35
C ALA A 694 -43.61 35.02 -20.69
N SER A 695 -44.64 34.69 -19.90
CA SER A 695 -46.01 35.22 -20.04
C SER A 695 -46.27 36.47 -19.20
N GLY A 696 -45.32 36.89 -18.37
CA GLY A 696 -45.47 37.97 -17.41
C GLY A 696 -46.16 37.54 -16.11
N THR A 697 -46.24 36.23 -15.85
CA THR A 697 -46.84 35.69 -14.63
C THR A 697 -45.75 35.49 -13.56
N PHE A 698 -45.99 36.01 -12.36
CA PHE A 698 -45.08 35.79 -11.23
C PHE A 698 -45.35 34.45 -10.56
N LEU A 699 -44.32 33.61 -10.49
CA LEU A 699 -44.29 32.34 -9.78
C LEU A 699 -43.40 32.48 -8.54
N GLU A 700 -43.88 31.95 -7.41
CA GLU A 700 -43.10 31.91 -6.18
C GLU A 700 -42.80 30.46 -5.80
N GLY A 701 -41.52 30.15 -5.57
CA GLY A 701 -41.09 28.81 -5.23
C GLY A 701 -39.68 28.80 -4.66
N TRP A 702 -39.11 27.61 -4.50
CA TRP A 702 -37.79 27.38 -3.92
C TRP A 702 -36.79 27.03 -5.01
N LEU A 703 -35.63 27.68 -4.95
CA LEU A 703 -34.43 27.32 -5.71
C LEU A 703 -33.29 27.00 -4.75
N PRO A 704 -32.44 26.03 -5.09
CA PRO A 704 -31.26 25.76 -4.31
C PRO A 704 -30.16 26.78 -4.64
N ILE A 705 -29.24 27.03 -3.72
CA ILE A 705 -28.04 27.84 -4.02
C ILE A 705 -27.08 27.07 -4.95
N GLU A 706 -27.12 25.72 -4.91
CA GLU A 706 -26.28 24.80 -5.66
C GLU A 706 -27.08 23.58 -6.15
N SER A 707 -26.71 23.02 -7.31
CA SER A 707 -27.31 21.80 -7.88
C SER A 707 -26.98 20.55 -7.06
N ILE A 708 -27.63 19.42 -7.36
CA ILE A 708 -27.26 18.11 -6.80
C ILE A 708 -25.80 17.69 -7.10
N ASP A 709 -25.20 18.21 -8.18
CA ASP A 709 -23.80 17.98 -8.57
C ASP A 709 -22.85 19.13 -8.15
N PHE A 710 -23.24 19.91 -7.14
CA PHE A 710 -22.46 21.03 -6.55
C PHE A 710 -22.10 22.18 -7.51
N GLN A 711 -22.82 22.33 -8.63
CA GLN A 711 -22.72 23.51 -9.48
C GLN A 711 -23.50 24.68 -8.87
N PRO A 712 -22.98 25.92 -8.88
CA PRO A 712 -23.71 27.07 -8.35
C PRO A 712 -24.95 27.35 -9.21
N VAL A 713 -26.10 27.53 -8.57
CA VAL A 713 -27.39 27.79 -9.23
C VAL A 713 -27.77 29.25 -9.11
N LEU A 714 -27.58 29.87 -7.94
CA LEU A 714 -27.92 31.28 -7.72
C LEU A 714 -26.67 32.13 -7.55
N GLN A 715 -26.65 33.29 -8.22
CA GLN A 715 -25.64 34.32 -8.00
C GLN A 715 -26.27 35.69 -7.74
N GLN A 716 -25.93 36.35 -6.63
CA GLN A 716 -26.39 37.73 -6.37
C GLN A 716 -25.98 38.66 -7.51
N LEU A 717 -26.94 39.44 -7.99
CA LEU A 717 -26.75 40.44 -9.04
C LEU A 717 -26.25 41.72 -8.37
N ASP A 718 -24.99 42.09 -8.64
CA ASP A 718 -24.32 43.24 -8.02
C ASP A 718 -25.12 44.54 -8.28
N PRO A 719 -25.60 45.25 -7.22
CA PRO A 719 -26.36 46.49 -7.39
C PRO A 719 -25.59 47.58 -8.15
N ALA A 720 -24.27 47.46 -8.28
CA ALA A 720 -23.40 48.41 -8.96
C ALA A 720 -23.29 48.23 -10.50
N ARG A 721 -23.90 47.20 -11.09
CA ARG A 721 -23.91 46.97 -12.55
C ARG A 721 -25.34 46.86 -13.08
N ASN A 722 -25.98 48.01 -13.25
CA ASN A 722 -27.12 48.17 -14.16
C ASN A 722 -26.64 48.48 -15.57
#